data_AF-A0AAW1ZA70-F1
#
_entry.id   AF-A0AAW1ZA70-F1
#
_cell.length_a   1.000
_cell.length_b   1.000
_cell.length_c   1.000
_cell.angle_alpha   90.00
_cell.angle_beta   90.00
_cell.angle_gamma   90.00
#
_symmetry.space_group_name_H-M   'P 1'
#
loop_
_entity.id
_entity.type
_entity.pdbx_description
1 polymer ?
#
loop_
_entity_poly.entity_id
_entity_poly.type
_entity_poly.pdbx_seq_one_letter_code
_entity_poly.pdbx_strand_id
1 'polypeptide(L)'
;MLRSDAPPASSFLQRRVATERRAQPEARFADLSRVVQLLQDPISSSLKERQIFILKKVVKRCQRGFLLKDLADICQILNLCAERVTDHPEYPKILCDLLQICGLPFLKEKSSDEMKFCSAAADCLSQMGYLMRVPLPEVRQQICASVISFYSRDKHKPSFDGVCPTHVDYRGLLVERSGLAETLVMSLALMEKQLSVKLRLLQTLQILSRTSEVNCRLMLRAQAAQKICFHMSEREPSGQVLFRSSEILWNLLENGSGEEVTAQLSNTDCIASLKEAFLHQLLNGFRHYDRQLRNDLLVLLSLIASNPSAPLIESGFVKHLTLFVTFPELKSHNPLVRNLKLSFNHEDFEMKKLLLNVIVVLSKDLAALQLFKESRVMLGLMLLIKPRSSEAQSGRRSWTSSQQEELQLQALAALTSLAPLMLDDYMTCQANTCLLLLLDWCLQDDSFSGRGHSFHGTGGRGGKKAQMRYCVRVLRSVVCLDSEPLRQDLCDQGAIGQLLGVLRWFTARPEDEDAVSLEIQIDSQFILSVLCEGDVHRKELFGSDGVEMLIQYLSLDAALIFSGLGHNKLLLSTVDCVWSCVVGGFGTEDAFVAGRGVDLLLQLLQRSPRHMLIALVGTLLELCENPQAVASVQCWRGEGDTSAPQLLLQIWRSEEEDTGVTRDRHGMITDVKRPMVSRHQDESSSSSRDVSAAVRDVSENLRANIYCIFCKLGFERLSGLSAEDLVTLGIIRRYLDFKVGEVLHEVSVELWNEGATPVSSDEEALKSLRRVSEDTAENVRSLQQSIVGRQRQEELQEERLLYKEIGFTHKQREIAAEAWRNYVARTSNYSVLKEFKRLQEERSTGGPDAPSEPALEGPETQDTVSDQ
;
A
#
# COMPACT_ATOMS: atom_id res chain seq x y z
N MET A 1 -10.40 2.21 -23.11
CA MET A 1 -10.51 3.18 -24.22
C MET A 1 -11.86 3.03 -24.87
N LEU A 2 -12.71 4.05 -24.70
CA LEU A 2 -14.09 4.19 -25.22
C LEU A 2 -14.08 4.87 -26.60
N ARG A 3 -15.02 4.49 -27.48
CA ARG A 3 -15.69 5.23 -28.59
C ARG A 3 -16.34 4.18 -29.50
N SER A 4 -17.65 3.90 -29.45
CA SER A 4 -18.79 4.67 -29.98
C SER A 4 -18.50 5.36 -31.31
N ASP A 5 -19.11 4.89 -32.40
CA ASP A 5 -19.66 5.73 -33.46
C ASP A 5 -20.58 4.89 -34.37
N ALA A 6 -21.87 5.22 -34.33
CA ALA A 6 -22.87 4.91 -35.36
C ALA A 6 -23.24 6.23 -36.05
N PRO A 7 -23.44 6.27 -37.38
CA PRO A 7 -24.77 6.64 -37.92
C PRO A 7 -25.04 6.09 -39.35
N PRO A 8 -26.09 6.49 -40.09
CA PRO A 8 -27.51 6.63 -39.74
C PRO A 8 -28.43 5.81 -40.68
N ALA A 9 -29.70 5.70 -40.26
CA ALA A 9 -30.80 5.23 -41.09
C ALA A 9 -31.15 6.24 -42.21
N SER A 10 -31.41 5.74 -43.42
CA SER A 10 -32.13 6.47 -44.46
C SER A 10 -33.17 5.56 -45.13
N SER A 11 -34.23 6.22 -45.55
CA SER A 11 -35.61 5.77 -45.77
C SER A 11 -35.88 5.10 -47.13
N PHE A 12 -36.88 4.21 -47.09
CA PHE A 12 -37.93 3.98 -48.11
C PHE A 12 -37.57 4.12 -49.59
N LEU A 13 -37.58 2.98 -50.30
CA LEU A 13 -38.26 2.86 -51.59
C LEU A 13 -38.81 1.43 -51.76
N GLN A 14 -40.14 1.35 -51.79
CA GLN A 14 -40.91 0.17 -52.12
C GLN A 14 -40.50 -0.39 -53.49
N ARG A 15 -40.09 -1.66 -53.55
CA ARG A 15 -40.25 -2.48 -54.75
C ARG A 15 -41.12 -3.68 -54.40
N ARG A 16 -42.41 -3.56 -54.75
CA ARG A 16 -43.32 -4.69 -54.93
C ARG A 16 -42.71 -5.62 -55.98
N VAL A 17 -42.43 -6.86 -55.60
CA VAL A 17 -42.32 -7.98 -56.54
C VAL A 17 -43.26 -9.06 -56.07
N ALA A 18 -43.98 -9.60 -57.04
CA ALA A 18 -45.19 -10.37 -56.93
C ALA A 18 -45.07 -11.64 -56.06
N THR A 19 -46.13 -11.88 -55.31
CA THR A 19 -46.52 -13.19 -54.79
C THR A 19 -46.71 -14.18 -55.92
N GLU A 20 -45.75 -15.05 -56.16
CA GLU A 20 -46.00 -16.35 -56.79
C GLU A 20 -46.19 -17.40 -55.70
N ARG A 21 -47.47 -17.71 -55.43
CA ARG A 21 -47.88 -18.93 -54.74
C ARG A 21 -47.46 -20.12 -55.59
N ARG A 22 -46.33 -20.76 -55.27
CA ARG A 22 -46.08 -22.15 -55.65
C ARG A 22 -46.53 -23.05 -54.52
N ALA A 23 -47.74 -23.56 -54.67
CA ALA A 23 -48.22 -24.73 -53.95
C ALA A 23 -47.44 -25.98 -54.41
N GLN A 24 -46.88 -26.73 -53.47
CA GLN A 24 -46.50 -28.15 -53.59
C GLN A 24 -45.98 -28.68 -52.24
N PRO A 25 -46.03 -30.00 -51.97
CA PRO A 25 -47.16 -30.70 -51.38
C PRO A 25 -46.93 -31.07 -49.91
N GLU A 26 -48.00 -31.03 -49.12
CA GLU A 26 -48.06 -31.50 -47.74
C GLU A 26 -47.81 -33.02 -47.64
N ALA A 27 -46.54 -33.41 -47.52
CA ALA A 27 -46.21 -34.71 -46.95
C ALA A 27 -46.38 -34.62 -45.42
N ARG A 28 -47.61 -34.94 -44.95
CA ARG A 28 -48.07 -35.05 -43.54
C ARG A 28 -46.92 -35.02 -42.52
N PHE A 29 -46.80 -33.89 -41.82
CA PHE A 29 -46.00 -33.75 -40.62
C PHE A 29 -46.35 -34.88 -39.64
N ALA A 30 -45.35 -35.64 -39.18
CA ALA A 30 -45.51 -36.37 -37.94
C ALA A 30 -45.38 -35.32 -36.85
N ASP A 31 -46.52 -34.84 -36.39
CA ASP A 31 -46.65 -34.03 -35.18
C ASP A 31 -45.86 -34.71 -34.05
N LEU A 32 -44.82 -34.06 -33.51
CA LEU A 32 -43.94 -34.67 -32.50
C LEU A 32 -44.74 -35.08 -31.26
N SER A 33 -45.82 -34.34 -30.97
CA SER A 33 -46.78 -34.71 -29.92
C SER A 33 -47.45 -36.06 -30.19
N ARG A 34 -47.70 -36.45 -31.45
CA ARG A 34 -48.20 -37.79 -31.81
C ARG A 34 -47.13 -38.87 -31.67
N VAL A 35 -45.85 -38.52 -31.86
CA VAL A 35 -44.73 -39.44 -31.62
C VAL A 35 -44.60 -39.71 -30.11
N VAL A 36 -44.70 -38.68 -29.27
CA VAL A 36 -44.76 -38.82 -27.81
C VAL A 36 -45.94 -39.71 -27.39
N GLN A 37 -47.15 -39.45 -27.89
CA GLN A 37 -48.33 -40.27 -27.58
C GLN A 37 -48.13 -41.74 -27.96
N LEU A 38 -47.53 -42.01 -29.11
CA LEU A 38 -47.20 -43.37 -29.55
C LEU A 38 -46.12 -44.03 -28.70
N LEU A 39 -45.23 -43.27 -28.08
CA LEU A 39 -44.25 -43.82 -27.15
C LEU A 39 -44.88 -44.06 -25.77
N GLN A 40 -45.86 -43.28 -25.34
CA GLN A 40 -46.48 -43.41 -24.01
C GLN A 40 -47.65 -44.40 -23.95
N ASP A 41 -48.33 -44.68 -25.06
CA ASP A 41 -49.52 -45.54 -25.09
C ASP A 41 -49.20 -46.99 -24.66
N PRO A 42 -49.80 -47.50 -23.57
CA PRO A 42 -49.57 -48.87 -23.06
C PRO A 42 -49.84 -49.97 -24.09
N ILE A 43 -50.78 -49.76 -25.01
CA ILE A 43 -51.17 -50.75 -26.05
C ILE A 43 -50.08 -50.83 -27.13
N SER A 44 -49.42 -49.71 -27.38
CA SER A 44 -48.34 -49.58 -28.37
C SER A 44 -46.98 -50.12 -27.90
N SER A 45 -46.84 -50.49 -26.62
CA SER A 45 -45.64 -51.10 -26.04
C SER A 45 -45.19 -52.40 -26.75
N SER A 46 -46.14 -53.08 -27.40
CA SER A 46 -45.92 -54.28 -28.23
C SER A 46 -45.43 -53.97 -29.66
N LEU A 47 -45.54 -52.72 -30.13
CA LEU A 47 -45.23 -52.28 -31.51
C LEU A 47 -43.82 -51.66 -31.63
N LYS A 48 -42.81 -52.38 -31.12
CA LYS A 48 -41.43 -51.90 -31.00
C LYS A 48 -40.79 -51.48 -32.32
N GLU A 49 -40.95 -52.29 -33.37
CA GLU A 49 -40.40 -51.99 -34.71
C GLU A 49 -40.97 -50.69 -35.28
N ARG A 50 -42.26 -50.43 -35.02
CA ARG A 50 -42.96 -49.21 -35.45
C ARG A 50 -42.46 -47.98 -34.69
N GLN A 51 -42.23 -48.10 -33.39
CA GLN A 51 -41.66 -47.03 -32.56
C GLN A 51 -40.23 -46.70 -33.02
N ILE A 52 -39.37 -47.70 -33.20
CA ILE A 52 -38.00 -47.55 -33.71
C ILE A 52 -37.98 -46.90 -35.10
N PHE A 53 -38.84 -47.34 -36.02
CA PHE A 53 -38.95 -46.78 -37.36
C PHE A 53 -39.31 -45.29 -37.33
N ILE A 54 -40.27 -44.89 -36.49
CA ILE A 54 -40.70 -43.51 -36.35
C ILE A 54 -39.60 -42.66 -35.71
N LEU A 55 -38.92 -43.15 -34.67
CA LEU A 55 -37.78 -42.46 -34.05
C LEU A 55 -36.63 -42.24 -35.04
N LYS A 56 -36.27 -43.24 -35.86
CA LYS A 56 -35.29 -43.08 -36.94
C LYS A 56 -35.72 -42.04 -37.97
N LYS A 57 -37.02 -41.94 -38.25
CA LYS A 57 -37.58 -40.90 -39.12
C LYS A 57 -37.47 -39.51 -38.48
N VAL A 58 -37.67 -39.37 -37.17
CA VAL A 58 -37.45 -38.13 -36.41
C VAL A 58 -35.98 -37.72 -36.50
N VAL A 59 -35.05 -38.62 -36.17
CA VAL A 59 -33.59 -38.39 -36.30
C VAL A 59 -33.24 -37.92 -37.71
N LYS A 60 -33.69 -38.63 -38.76
CA LYS A 60 -33.40 -38.28 -40.16
C LYS A 60 -33.95 -36.91 -40.57
N ARG A 61 -35.11 -36.52 -40.05
CA ARG A 61 -35.74 -35.23 -40.37
C ARG A 61 -35.09 -34.07 -39.61
N CYS A 62 -34.66 -34.30 -38.38
CA CYS A 62 -34.06 -33.30 -37.51
C CYS A 62 -32.53 -33.21 -37.62
N GLN A 63 -31.89 -33.88 -38.59
CA GLN A 63 -30.42 -33.90 -38.75
C GLN A 63 -29.75 -32.52 -38.83
N ARG A 64 -30.52 -31.46 -39.11
CA ARG A 64 -30.04 -30.08 -39.22
C ARG A 64 -30.22 -29.23 -37.95
N GLY A 65 -30.84 -29.78 -36.90
CA GLY A 65 -31.13 -29.09 -35.65
C GLY A 65 -32.61 -29.18 -35.25
N PHE A 66 -32.91 -28.85 -34.00
CA PHE A 66 -34.27 -28.83 -33.45
C PHE A 66 -34.85 -27.41 -33.47
N LEU A 67 -36.14 -27.28 -33.81
CA LEU A 67 -36.87 -26.01 -33.71
C LEU A 67 -37.16 -25.68 -32.24
N LEU A 68 -36.99 -24.41 -31.85
CA LEU A 68 -37.24 -23.94 -30.48
C LEU A 68 -38.64 -24.30 -29.95
N LYS A 69 -39.66 -24.22 -30.81
CA LYS A 69 -41.05 -24.54 -30.45
C LYS A 69 -41.30 -26.03 -30.17
N ASP A 70 -40.44 -26.91 -30.68
CA ASP A 70 -40.59 -28.36 -30.61
C ASP A 70 -39.78 -28.99 -29.45
N LEU A 71 -38.96 -28.20 -28.75
CA LEU A 71 -38.00 -28.71 -27.75
C LEU A 71 -38.66 -29.46 -26.60
N ALA A 72 -39.87 -29.06 -26.18
CA ALA A 72 -40.59 -29.75 -25.10
C ALA A 72 -40.90 -31.21 -25.48
N ASP A 73 -41.39 -31.45 -26.70
CA ASP A 73 -41.68 -32.80 -27.20
C ASP A 73 -40.38 -33.60 -27.41
N ILE A 74 -39.32 -32.95 -27.88
CA ILE A 74 -37.99 -33.59 -28.03
C ILE A 74 -37.45 -34.04 -26.67
N CYS A 75 -37.58 -33.25 -25.61
CA CYS A 75 -37.17 -33.63 -24.25
C CYS A 75 -37.93 -34.88 -23.78
N GLN A 76 -39.23 -34.94 -24.03
CA GLN A 76 -40.04 -36.11 -23.68
C GLN A 76 -39.59 -37.35 -24.46
N ILE A 77 -39.29 -37.21 -25.75
CA ILE A 77 -38.76 -38.30 -26.58
C ILE A 77 -37.41 -38.78 -26.04
N LEU A 78 -36.50 -37.87 -25.67
CA LEU A 78 -35.20 -38.22 -25.09
C LEU A 78 -35.36 -39.03 -23.80
N ASN A 79 -36.25 -38.60 -22.90
CA ASN A 79 -36.51 -39.29 -21.63
C ASN A 79 -37.13 -40.68 -21.84
N LEU A 80 -38.15 -40.79 -22.71
CA LEU A 80 -38.77 -42.08 -23.06
C LEU A 80 -37.77 -43.03 -23.75
N CYS A 81 -36.86 -42.49 -24.56
CA CYS A 81 -35.77 -43.29 -25.12
C CYS A 81 -34.84 -43.78 -24.01
N ALA A 82 -34.43 -42.90 -23.09
CA ALA A 82 -33.53 -43.20 -21.97
C ALA A 82 -34.07 -44.28 -21.03
N GLU A 83 -35.37 -44.25 -20.71
CA GLU A 83 -36.04 -45.28 -19.89
C GLU A 83 -35.98 -46.68 -20.52
N ARG A 84 -35.93 -46.76 -21.86
CA ARG A 84 -35.97 -48.03 -22.62
C ARG A 84 -34.60 -48.57 -23.02
N VAL A 85 -33.53 -47.84 -22.68
CA VAL A 85 -32.15 -48.17 -23.05
C VAL A 85 -31.69 -49.50 -22.46
N THR A 86 -32.15 -49.86 -21.26
CA THR A 86 -31.78 -51.12 -20.59
C THR A 86 -32.45 -52.34 -21.20
N ASP A 87 -33.67 -52.16 -21.69
CA ASP A 87 -34.54 -53.27 -22.07
C ASP A 87 -34.39 -53.62 -23.55
N HIS A 88 -33.93 -52.67 -24.38
CA HIS A 88 -33.92 -52.78 -25.84
C HIS A 88 -32.63 -52.23 -26.48
N PRO A 89 -31.88 -53.05 -27.25
CA PRO A 89 -30.55 -52.70 -27.77
C PRO A 89 -30.54 -51.64 -28.89
N GLU A 90 -31.67 -51.33 -29.52
CA GLU A 90 -31.76 -50.33 -30.59
C GLU A 90 -31.91 -48.89 -30.10
N TYR A 91 -32.44 -48.70 -28.88
CA TYR A 91 -32.67 -47.39 -28.27
C TYR A 91 -31.39 -46.62 -27.91
N PRO A 92 -30.29 -47.24 -27.42
CA PRO A 92 -29.02 -46.52 -27.19
C PRO A 92 -28.54 -45.73 -28.41
N LYS A 93 -28.57 -46.34 -29.60
CA LYS A 93 -28.12 -45.68 -30.84
C LYS A 93 -29.01 -44.51 -31.23
N ILE A 94 -30.33 -44.68 -31.13
CA ILE A 94 -31.29 -43.62 -31.41
C ILE A 94 -31.12 -42.45 -30.42
N LEU A 95 -30.92 -42.75 -29.14
CA LEU A 95 -30.68 -41.75 -28.11
C LEU A 95 -29.40 -40.97 -28.40
N CYS A 96 -28.30 -41.65 -28.76
CA CYS A 96 -27.07 -41.01 -29.19
C CYS A 96 -27.27 -40.12 -30.43
N ASP A 97 -27.99 -40.58 -31.45
CA ASP A 97 -28.27 -39.79 -32.66
C ASP A 97 -29.09 -38.52 -32.33
N LEU A 98 -30.08 -38.62 -31.43
CA LEU A 98 -30.86 -37.47 -30.97
C LEU A 98 -30.01 -36.49 -30.16
N LEU A 99 -29.19 -37.00 -29.23
CA LEU A 99 -28.25 -36.19 -28.46
C LEU A 99 -27.24 -35.50 -29.36
N GLN A 100 -26.76 -36.15 -30.43
CA GLN A 100 -25.86 -35.55 -31.42
C GLN A 100 -26.51 -34.33 -32.08
N ILE A 101 -27.80 -34.41 -32.40
CA ILE A 101 -28.56 -33.27 -32.95
C ILE A 101 -28.70 -32.15 -31.91
N CYS A 102 -28.87 -32.46 -30.62
CA CYS A 102 -28.87 -31.46 -29.54
C CYS A 102 -27.55 -30.66 -29.47
N GLY A 103 -26.45 -31.18 -30.03
CA GLY A 103 -25.17 -30.46 -30.12
C GLY A 103 -25.11 -29.39 -31.21
N LEU A 104 -26.17 -29.22 -32.02
CA LEU A 104 -26.30 -28.17 -33.03
C LEU A 104 -27.02 -26.94 -32.46
N PRO A 105 -26.81 -25.73 -33.00
CA PRO A 105 -27.63 -24.58 -32.67
C PRO A 105 -29.12 -24.90 -32.87
N PHE A 106 -29.94 -24.58 -31.87
CA PHE A 106 -31.38 -24.63 -32.05
C PHE A 106 -31.83 -23.66 -33.13
N LEU A 107 -32.99 -23.97 -33.72
CA LEU A 107 -33.50 -23.31 -34.91
C LEU A 107 -34.69 -22.41 -34.55
N LYS A 108 -34.68 -21.18 -35.07
CA LYS A 108 -35.72 -20.16 -34.88
C LYS A 108 -36.40 -19.78 -36.19
N GLU A 109 -37.71 -19.54 -36.14
CA GLU A 109 -38.49 -19.03 -37.27
C GLU A 109 -38.57 -17.49 -37.23
N LYS A 110 -38.53 -16.93 -36.02
CA LYS A 110 -38.56 -15.48 -35.76
C LYS A 110 -37.48 -15.09 -34.76
N SER A 111 -37.01 -13.85 -34.82
CA SER A 111 -36.07 -13.31 -33.82
C SER A 111 -36.63 -13.34 -32.40
N SER A 112 -37.94 -13.11 -32.23
CA SER A 112 -38.64 -13.16 -30.93
C SER A 112 -38.65 -14.56 -30.28
N ASP A 113 -38.39 -15.63 -31.05
CA ASP A 113 -38.47 -17.00 -30.54
C ASP A 113 -37.42 -17.27 -29.47
N GLU A 114 -36.24 -16.63 -29.55
CA GLU A 114 -35.18 -16.76 -28.54
C GLU A 114 -35.67 -16.33 -27.15
N MET A 115 -36.41 -15.22 -27.07
CA MET A 115 -36.98 -14.77 -25.81
C MET A 115 -38.16 -15.65 -25.38
N LYS A 116 -39.05 -16.01 -26.32
CA LYS A 116 -40.27 -16.79 -26.04
C LYS A 116 -39.97 -18.20 -25.52
N PHE A 117 -38.98 -18.87 -26.09
CA PHE A 117 -38.67 -20.28 -25.81
C PHE A 117 -37.39 -20.45 -24.96
N CYS A 118 -36.88 -19.38 -24.36
CA CYS A 118 -35.66 -19.43 -23.54
C CYS A 118 -35.72 -20.48 -22.44
N SER A 119 -36.83 -20.56 -21.69
CA SER A 119 -36.99 -21.55 -20.61
C SER A 119 -37.01 -22.98 -21.15
N ALA A 120 -37.82 -23.25 -22.18
CA ALA A 120 -37.90 -24.58 -22.79
C ALA A 120 -36.56 -25.04 -23.38
N ALA A 121 -35.78 -24.10 -23.93
CA ALA A 121 -34.45 -24.39 -24.44
C ALA A 121 -33.42 -24.64 -23.32
N ALA A 122 -33.48 -23.89 -22.23
CA ALA A 122 -32.67 -24.14 -21.04
C ALA A 122 -33.02 -25.49 -20.41
N ASP A 123 -34.30 -25.80 -20.24
CA ASP A 123 -34.79 -27.07 -19.71
C ASP A 123 -34.30 -28.25 -20.55
N CYS A 124 -34.29 -28.12 -21.88
CA CYS A 124 -33.76 -29.14 -22.78
C CYS A 124 -32.27 -29.43 -22.53
N LEU A 125 -31.46 -28.39 -22.29
CA LEU A 125 -30.05 -28.57 -21.93
C LEU A 125 -29.91 -29.16 -20.52
N SER A 126 -30.76 -28.78 -19.56
CA SER A 126 -30.79 -29.40 -18.23
C SER A 126 -31.07 -30.90 -18.32
N GLN A 127 -32.02 -31.32 -19.17
CA GLN A 127 -32.32 -32.73 -19.42
C GLN A 127 -31.10 -33.49 -19.93
N MET A 128 -30.29 -32.91 -20.83
CA MET A 128 -29.03 -33.53 -21.25
C MET A 128 -28.10 -33.82 -20.06
N GLY A 129 -28.03 -32.91 -19.08
CA GLY A 129 -27.31 -33.14 -17.82
C GLY A 129 -27.86 -34.32 -17.02
N TYR A 130 -29.19 -34.40 -16.86
CA TYR A 130 -29.83 -35.50 -16.12
C TYR A 130 -29.64 -36.87 -16.78
N LEU A 131 -29.60 -36.91 -18.11
CA LEU A 131 -29.36 -38.14 -18.88
C LEU A 131 -27.97 -38.76 -18.65
N MET A 132 -27.04 -38.06 -18.01
CA MET A 132 -25.77 -38.64 -17.54
C MET A 132 -25.97 -39.81 -16.57
N ARG A 133 -27.16 -39.92 -15.93
CA ARG A 133 -27.54 -41.05 -15.07
C ARG A 133 -27.73 -42.36 -15.83
N VAL A 134 -27.97 -42.32 -17.15
CA VAL A 134 -28.06 -43.52 -17.97
C VAL A 134 -26.72 -44.28 -17.89
N PRO A 135 -26.70 -45.55 -17.47
CA PRO A 135 -25.47 -46.30 -17.16
C PRO A 135 -24.75 -46.81 -18.42
N LEU A 136 -24.84 -46.11 -19.55
CA LEU A 136 -24.16 -46.45 -20.80
C LEU A 136 -23.02 -45.47 -21.13
N PRO A 137 -21.76 -45.94 -21.31
CA PRO A 137 -20.62 -45.09 -21.64
C PRO A 137 -20.81 -44.27 -22.93
N GLU A 138 -21.40 -44.88 -23.96
CA GLU A 138 -21.60 -44.26 -25.28
C GLU A 138 -22.55 -43.06 -25.19
N VAL A 139 -23.63 -43.19 -24.43
CA VAL A 139 -24.61 -42.10 -24.19
C VAL A 139 -23.94 -40.95 -23.45
N ARG A 140 -23.22 -41.22 -22.36
CA ARG A 140 -22.49 -40.21 -21.58
C ARG A 140 -21.42 -39.50 -22.42
N GLN A 141 -20.69 -40.24 -23.23
CA GLN A 141 -19.70 -39.68 -24.16
C GLN A 141 -20.34 -38.81 -25.22
N GLN A 142 -21.53 -39.18 -25.71
CA GLN A 142 -22.27 -38.40 -26.69
C GLN A 142 -22.83 -37.12 -26.06
N ILE A 143 -23.35 -37.16 -24.84
CA ILE A 143 -23.79 -35.96 -24.10
C ILE A 143 -22.63 -34.96 -24.04
N CYS A 144 -21.46 -35.39 -23.56
CA CYS A 144 -20.28 -34.53 -23.48
C CYS A 144 -19.88 -33.97 -24.86
N ALA A 145 -19.85 -34.81 -25.90
CA ALA A 145 -19.54 -34.37 -27.25
C ALA A 145 -20.55 -33.34 -27.79
N SER A 146 -21.83 -33.52 -27.51
CA SER A 146 -22.89 -32.60 -27.91
C SER A 146 -22.77 -31.25 -27.21
N VAL A 147 -22.47 -31.23 -25.91
CA VAL A 147 -22.24 -29.99 -25.16
C VAL A 147 -21.04 -29.22 -25.72
N ILE A 148 -19.93 -29.91 -26.01
CA ILE A 148 -18.75 -29.31 -26.64
C ILE A 148 -19.08 -28.74 -28.02
N SER A 149 -19.83 -29.49 -28.83
CA SER A 149 -20.30 -29.05 -30.15
C SER A 149 -21.20 -27.82 -30.07
N PHE A 150 -22.07 -27.74 -29.06
CA PHE A 150 -23.00 -26.63 -28.87
C PHE A 150 -22.29 -25.29 -28.65
N TYR A 151 -21.11 -25.32 -28.01
CA TYR A 151 -20.21 -24.17 -27.83
C TYR A 151 -19.33 -23.84 -29.04
N SER A 152 -19.18 -24.77 -29.99
CA SER A 152 -18.26 -24.60 -31.11
C SER A 152 -18.71 -23.46 -32.04
N ARG A 153 -17.75 -22.63 -32.47
CA ARG A 153 -17.95 -21.46 -33.35
C ARG A 153 -17.97 -21.81 -34.84
N ASP A 154 -18.04 -23.10 -35.19
CA ASP A 154 -17.92 -23.52 -36.58
C ASP A 154 -18.99 -22.88 -37.47
N LYS A 155 -18.59 -22.61 -38.72
CA LYS A 155 -19.37 -21.89 -39.75
C LYS A 155 -20.64 -22.67 -40.11
N HIS A 156 -21.69 -22.54 -39.30
CA HIS A 156 -22.99 -23.10 -39.62
C HIS A 156 -23.51 -22.46 -40.91
N LYS A 157 -23.95 -23.31 -41.85
CA LYS A 157 -24.43 -22.91 -43.18
C LYS A 157 -25.61 -21.92 -43.09
N PRO A 158 -25.77 -21.03 -44.07
CA PRO A 158 -26.84 -20.04 -44.08
C PRO A 158 -28.23 -20.70 -44.11
N SER A 159 -29.22 -19.89 -43.72
CA SER A 159 -30.65 -20.19 -43.61
C SER A 159 -31.20 -21.12 -44.70
N PHE A 160 -32.09 -22.02 -44.30
CA PHE A 160 -32.86 -22.89 -45.19
C PHE A 160 -34.34 -22.82 -44.80
N ASP A 161 -35.23 -22.81 -45.80
CA ASP A 161 -36.68 -22.89 -45.62
C ASP A 161 -37.28 -21.93 -44.58
N GLY A 162 -36.77 -20.70 -44.49
CA GLY A 162 -37.28 -19.67 -43.58
C GLY A 162 -36.88 -19.83 -42.11
N VAL A 163 -35.98 -20.75 -41.79
CA VAL A 163 -35.51 -21.04 -40.43
C VAL A 163 -34.03 -20.67 -40.29
N CYS A 164 -33.66 -20.03 -39.17
CA CYS A 164 -32.30 -19.59 -38.87
C CYS A 164 -31.75 -20.24 -37.60
N PRO A 165 -30.44 -20.48 -37.48
CA PRO A 165 -29.80 -20.84 -36.21
C PRO A 165 -29.94 -19.74 -35.14
N THR A 166 -29.93 -20.12 -33.87
CA THR A 166 -29.86 -19.17 -32.74
C THR A 166 -28.49 -18.49 -32.65
N HIS A 167 -28.46 -17.30 -32.04
CA HIS A 167 -27.22 -16.53 -31.87
C HIS A 167 -26.22 -17.22 -30.92
N VAL A 168 -24.93 -16.95 -31.14
CA VAL A 168 -23.84 -17.51 -30.30
C VAL A 168 -24.01 -17.12 -28.84
N ASP A 169 -24.29 -15.84 -28.57
CA ASP A 169 -24.45 -15.31 -27.21
C ASP A 169 -25.68 -15.91 -26.52
N TYR A 170 -26.75 -16.15 -27.28
CA TYR A 170 -27.94 -16.83 -26.79
C TYR A 170 -27.64 -18.28 -26.37
N ARG A 171 -26.83 -19.02 -27.13
CA ARG A 171 -26.41 -20.38 -26.75
C ARG A 171 -25.60 -20.40 -25.45
N GLY A 172 -24.68 -19.45 -25.27
CA GLY A 172 -23.94 -19.28 -24.01
C GLY A 172 -24.88 -19.05 -22.83
N LEU A 173 -25.82 -18.10 -22.99
CA LEU A 173 -26.84 -17.80 -21.98
C LEU A 173 -27.73 -19.02 -21.64
N LEU A 174 -28.10 -19.84 -22.62
CA LEU A 174 -28.89 -21.04 -22.38
C LEU A 174 -28.15 -22.06 -21.52
N VAL A 175 -26.84 -22.27 -21.76
CA VAL A 175 -26.04 -23.19 -20.94
C VAL A 175 -25.94 -22.67 -19.50
N GLU A 176 -25.68 -21.38 -19.32
CA GLU A 176 -25.64 -20.75 -17.99
C GLU A 176 -26.97 -20.91 -17.24
N ARG A 177 -28.11 -20.68 -17.91
CA ARG A 177 -29.44 -20.81 -17.31
C ARG A 177 -29.86 -22.25 -17.04
N SER A 178 -29.34 -23.22 -17.79
CA SER A 178 -29.74 -24.62 -17.68
C SER A 178 -29.21 -25.32 -16.43
N GLY A 179 -28.23 -24.76 -15.71
CA GLY A 179 -27.60 -25.48 -14.59
C GLY A 179 -26.81 -26.72 -15.05
N LEU A 180 -26.52 -26.84 -16.36
CA LEU A 180 -25.85 -28.01 -16.93
C LEU A 180 -24.47 -28.22 -16.32
N ALA A 181 -23.69 -27.16 -16.11
CA ALA A 181 -22.37 -27.24 -15.50
C ALA A 181 -22.42 -27.88 -14.10
N GLU A 182 -23.39 -27.49 -13.26
CA GLU A 182 -23.64 -28.06 -11.93
C GLU A 182 -23.94 -29.56 -12.01
N THR A 183 -24.83 -29.95 -12.93
CA THR A 183 -25.26 -31.34 -13.12
C THR A 183 -24.12 -32.22 -13.65
N LEU A 184 -23.29 -31.70 -14.55
CA LEU A 184 -22.13 -32.40 -15.08
C LEU A 184 -21.08 -32.66 -14.00
N VAL A 185 -20.82 -31.70 -13.10
CA VAL A 185 -19.94 -31.90 -11.93
C VAL A 185 -20.49 -33.01 -11.02
N MET A 186 -21.78 -32.98 -10.73
CA MET A 186 -22.45 -34.01 -9.91
C MET A 186 -22.33 -35.40 -10.53
N SER A 187 -22.29 -35.49 -11.87
CA SER A 187 -22.16 -36.77 -12.58
C SER A 187 -20.77 -37.42 -12.48
N LEU A 188 -19.73 -36.72 -12.00
CA LEU A 188 -18.38 -37.29 -11.82
C LEU A 188 -18.40 -38.54 -10.92
N ALA A 189 -19.25 -38.54 -9.88
CA ALA A 189 -19.42 -39.67 -8.97
C ALA A 189 -19.94 -40.94 -9.67
N LEU A 190 -20.55 -40.82 -10.86
CA LEU A 190 -21.10 -41.95 -11.61
C LEU A 190 -20.06 -42.65 -12.50
N MET A 191 -18.80 -42.18 -12.53
CA MET A 191 -17.80 -42.53 -13.55
C MET A 191 -16.48 -43.07 -13.00
N GLU A 192 -16.42 -43.51 -11.74
CA GLU A 192 -15.19 -44.00 -11.09
C GLU A 192 -14.43 -45.06 -11.91
N LYS A 193 -15.15 -45.96 -12.60
CA LYS A 193 -14.56 -47.05 -13.40
C LYS A 193 -14.55 -46.78 -14.92
N GLN A 194 -14.90 -45.57 -15.37
CA GLN A 194 -15.08 -45.22 -16.78
C GLN A 194 -14.15 -44.09 -17.22
N LEU A 195 -12.84 -44.38 -17.25
CA LEU A 195 -11.80 -43.38 -17.51
C LEU A 195 -12.01 -42.57 -18.80
N SER A 196 -12.37 -43.23 -19.90
CA SER A 196 -12.59 -42.57 -21.20
C SER A 196 -13.74 -41.57 -21.17
N VAL A 197 -14.80 -41.88 -20.43
CA VAL A 197 -15.97 -41.01 -20.25
C VAL A 197 -15.61 -39.85 -19.31
N LYS A 198 -14.93 -40.15 -18.20
CA LYS A 198 -14.43 -39.16 -17.24
C LYS A 198 -13.53 -38.13 -17.89
N LEU A 199 -12.59 -38.55 -18.74
CA LEU A 199 -11.71 -37.64 -19.49
C LEU A 199 -12.51 -36.70 -20.40
N ARG A 200 -13.53 -37.21 -21.09
CA ARG A 200 -14.40 -36.39 -21.95
C ARG A 200 -15.28 -35.43 -21.14
N LEU A 201 -15.72 -35.86 -19.96
CA LEU A 201 -16.44 -35.01 -19.03
C LEU A 201 -15.55 -33.88 -18.50
N LEU A 202 -14.32 -34.18 -18.06
CA LEU A 202 -13.35 -33.17 -17.65
C LEU A 202 -13.03 -32.19 -18.79
N GLN A 203 -12.88 -32.68 -20.03
CA GLN A 203 -12.73 -31.80 -21.19
C GLN A 203 -13.94 -30.86 -21.37
N THR A 204 -15.14 -31.35 -21.13
CA THR A 204 -16.37 -30.55 -21.22
C THR A 204 -16.38 -29.48 -20.12
N LEU A 205 -16.11 -29.87 -18.87
CA LEU A 205 -16.02 -28.95 -17.73
C LEU A 205 -14.93 -27.89 -17.91
N GLN A 206 -13.78 -28.25 -18.48
CA GLN A 206 -12.70 -27.31 -18.81
C GLN A 206 -13.17 -26.23 -19.79
N ILE A 207 -13.98 -26.59 -20.79
CA ILE A 207 -14.54 -25.61 -21.74
C ILE A 207 -15.57 -24.73 -21.05
N LEU A 208 -16.43 -25.31 -20.21
CA LEU A 208 -17.46 -24.57 -19.48
C LEU A 208 -16.87 -23.57 -18.48
N SER A 209 -15.84 -23.96 -17.72
CA SER A 209 -15.19 -23.09 -16.74
C SER A 209 -14.36 -21.97 -17.37
N ARG A 210 -13.80 -22.20 -18.56
CA ARG A 210 -13.06 -21.15 -19.29
C ARG A 210 -13.99 -20.10 -19.92
N THR A 211 -15.24 -20.45 -20.21
CA THR A 211 -16.12 -19.63 -21.06
C THR A 211 -17.08 -18.74 -20.29
N SER A 212 -17.36 -19.02 -19.02
CA SER A 212 -18.36 -18.29 -18.25
C SER A 212 -18.13 -18.35 -16.74
N GLU A 213 -18.12 -17.18 -16.10
CA GLU A 213 -18.15 -17.02 -14.64
C GLU A 213 -19.38 -17.66 -14.01
N VAL A 214 -20.55 -17.57 -14.65
CA VAL A 214 -21.80 -18.18 -14.16
C VAL A 214 -21.66 -19.69 -14.09
N ASN A 215 -21.04 -20.30 -15.09
CA ASN A 215 -20.74 -21.73 -15.07
C ASN A 215 -19.76 -22.08 -13.93
N CYS A 216 -18.70 -21.28 -13.71
CA CYS A 216 -17.79 -21.49 -12.57
C CYS A 216 -18.52 -21.45 -11.23
N ARG A 217 -19.42 -20.47 -11.01
CA ARG A 217 -20.23 -20.39 -9.79
C ARG A 217 -21.15 -21.60 -9.61
N LEU A 218 -21.77 -22.08 -10.69
CA LEU A 218 -22.59 -23.29 -10.68
C LEU A 218 -21.75 -24.55 -10.37
N MET A 219 -20.54 -24.63 -10.92
CA MET A 219 -19.60 -25.71 -10.62
C MET A 219 -19.16 -25.66 -9.15
N LEU A 220 -18.84 -24.49 -8.60
CA LEU A 220 -18.48 -24.33 -7.19
C LEU A 220 -19.64 -24.69 -6.25
N ARG A 221 -20.87 -24.31 -6.58
CA ARG A 221 -22.07 -24.77 -5.85
C ARG A 221 -22.14 -26.30 -5.77
N ALA A 222 -21.70 -26.99 -6.84
CA ALA A 222 -21.60 -28.44 -6.90
C ALA A 222 -20.32 -29.05 -6.26
N GLN A 223 -19.55 -28.26 -5.50
CA GLN A 223 -18.28 -28.67 -4.89
C GLN A 223 -17.25 -29.16 -5.93
N ALA A 224 -17.20 -28.51 -7.11
CA ALA A 224 -16.34 -28.93 -8.20
C ALA A 224 -14.86 -28.97 -7.83
N ALA A 225 -14.35 -27.97 -7.09
CA ALA A 225 -12.93 -27.91 -6.77
C ALA A 225 -12.51 -29.13 -5.93
N GLN A 226 -13.31 -29.47 -4.91
CA GLN A 226 -13.09 -30.65 -4.08
C GLN A 226 -13.15 -31.95 -4.91
N LYS A 227 -14.24 -32.15 -5.66
CA LYS A 227 -14.47 -33.40 -6.43
C LYS A 227 -13.40 -33.63 -7.50
N ILE A 228 -12.99 -32.57 -8.19
CA ILE A 228 -12.00 -32.65 -9.27
C ILE A 228 -10.60 -32.91 -8.68
N CYS A 229 -10.26 -32.23 -7.58
CA CYS A 229 -8.99 -32.41 -6.88
C CYS A 229 -8.84 -33.83 -6.33
N PHE A 230 -9.87 -34.36 -5.67
CA PHE A 230 -9.88 -35.73 -5.13
C PHE A 230 -9.50 -36.80 -6.16
N HIS A 231 -9.90 -36.59 -7.42
CA HIS A 231 -9.68 -37.54 -8.50
C HIS A 231 -8.44 -37.22 -9.36
N MET A 232 -7.68 -36.16 -9.06
CA MET A 232 -6.61 -35.69 -9.95
C MET A 232 -5.37 -36.61 -9.97
N SER A 233 -5.17 -37.38 -8.90
CA SER A 233 -4.01 -38.28 -8.73
C SER A 233 -4.28 -39.72 -9.14
N GLU A 234 -5.44 -39.98 -9.74
CA GLU A 234 -5.75 -41.30 -10.31
C GLU A 234 -4.73 -41.69 -11.38
N ARG A 235 -4.20 -42.90 -11.27
CA ARG A 235 -3.15 -43.39 -12.17
C ARG A 235 -3.70 -43.57 -13.58
N GLU A 236 -3.30 -42.67 -14.47
CA GLU A 236 -3.68 -42.69 -15.88
C GLU A 236 -2.43 -42.50 -16.76
N PRO A 237 -2.14 -43.41 -17.72
CA PRO A 237 -0.90 -43.38 -18.49
C PRO A 237 -0.65 -42.13 -19.33
N SER A 238 -1.70 -41.42 -19.77
CA SER A 238 -1.61 -40.23 -20.61
C SER A 238 -1.40 -38.93 -19.86
N GLY A 239 -1.59 -38.91 -18.53
CA GLY A 239 -1.49 -37.71 -17.69
C GLY A 239 -2.61 -36.67 -17.91
N GLN A 240 -3.62 -36.98 -18.73
CA GLN A 240 -4.66 -36.02 -19.12
C GLN A 240 -5.62 -35.70 -17.98
N VAL A 241 -5.85 -36.64 -17.05
CA VAL A 241 -6.70 -36.40 -15.88
C VAL A 241 -6.12 -35.26 -15.06
N LEU A 242 -4.86 -35.39 -14.64
CA LEU A 242 -4.17 -34.39 -13.83
C LEU A 242 -4.16 -33.02 -14.51
N PHE A 243 -3.80 -32.96 -15.79
CA PHE A 243 -3.77 -31.70 -16.52
C PHE A 243 -5.13 -31.01 -16.56
N ARG A 244 -6.17 -31.73 -17.01
CA ARG A 244 -7.51 -31.14 -17.13
C ARG A 244 -8.05 -30.74 -15.76
N SER A 245 -7.78 -31.52 -14.73
CA SER A 245 -8.12 -31.17 -13.36
C SER A 245 -7.45 -29.86 -12.93
N SER A 246 -6.13 -29.73 -13.11
CA SER A 246 -5.39 -28.50 -12.77
C SER A 246 -5.90 -27.29 -13.53
N GLU A 247 -6.17 -27.43 -14.83
CA GLU A 247 -6.73 -26.36 -15.68
C GLU A 247 -8.13 -25.94 -15.25
N ILE A 248 -8.99 -26.90 -14.86
CA ILE A 248 -10.32 -26.56 -14.34
C ILE A 248 -10.18 -25.81 -13.02
N LEU A 249 -9.32 -26.28 -12.09
CA LEU A 249 -9.08 -25.60 -10.82
C LEU A 249 -8.57 -24.17 -11.04
N TRP A 250 -7.65 -23.96 -12.00
CA TRP A 250 -7.18 -22.64 -12.39
C TRP A 250 -8.32 -21.76 -12.92
N ASN A 251 -9.13 -22.26 -13.85
CA ASN A 251 -10.29 -21.52 -14.38
C ASN A 251 -11.30 -21.16 -13.28
N LEU A 252 -11.48 -22.02 -12.27
CA LEU A 252 -12.35 -21.73 -11.12
C LEU A 252 -11.76 -20.65 -10.21
N LEU A 253 -10.43 -20.55 -10.10
CA LEU A 253 -9.77 -19.47 -9.38
C LEU A 253 -9.83 -18.14 -10.13
N GLU A 254 -9.64 -18.17 -11.45
CA GLU A 254 -9.60 -16.97 -12.30
C GLU A 254 -10.99 -16.39 -12.56
N ASN A 255 -11.98 -17.25 -12.86
CA ASN A 255 -13.33 -16.84 -13.23
C ASN A 255 -14.37 -17.11 -12.13
N GLY A 256 -13.97 -17.60 -10.95
CA GLY A 256 -14.87 -17.92 -9.84
C GLY A 256 -14.45 -17.26 -8.53
N SER A 257 -15.02 -17.70 -7.42
CA SER A 257 -14.62 -17.20 -6.09
C SER A 257 -13.37 -17.93 -5.59
N GLY A 258 -12.24 -17.22 -5.53
CA GLY A 258 -11.00 -17.76 -4.99
C GLY A 258 -11.11 -18.24 -3.53
N GLU A 259 -11.91 -17.55 -2.71
CA GLU A 259 -12.19 -17.95 -1.32
C GLU A 259 -12.96 -19.27 -1.26
N GLU A 260 -13.98 -19.44 -2.11
CA GLU A 260 -14.77 -20.67 -2.15
C GLU A 260 -13.96 -21.85 -2.69
N VAL A 261 -13.16 -21.65 -3.74
CA VAL A 261 -12.23 -22.67 -4.25
C VAL A 261 -11.28 -23.11 -3.13
N THR A 262 -10.67 -22.15 -2.44
CA THR A 262 -9.71 -22.43 -1.38
C THR A 262 -10.38 -23.19 -0.23
N ALA A 263 -11.57 -22.79 0.19
CA ALA A 263 -12.34 -23.49 1.21
C ALA A 263 -12.67 -24.94 0.80
N GLN A 264 -13.05 -25.17 -0.46
CA GLN A 264 -13.33 -26.51 -0.98
C GLN A 264 -12.08 -27.39 -1.06
N LEU A 265 -10.90 -26.81 -1.30
CA LEU A 265 -9.64 -27.55 -1.37
C LEU A 265 -8.99 -27.80 0.00
N SER A 266 -9.38 -27.04 1.03
CA SER A 266 -8.89 -27.15 2.42
C SER A 266 -9.48 -28.36 3.16
N ASN A 267 -9.27 -29.57 2.65
CA ASN A 267 -9.62 -30.83 3.31
C ASN A 267 -8.55 -31.90 3.08
N THR A 268 -8.48 -32.88 3.99
CA THR A 268 -7.42 -33.90 4.01
C THR A 268 -7.25 -34.65 2.70
N ASP A 269 -8.35 -35.03 2.04
CA ASP A 269 -8.29 -35.84 0.82
C ASP A 269 -7.77 -35.04 -0.38
N CYS A 270 -8.18 -33.77 -0.50
CA CYS A 270 -7.68 -32.86 -1.52
C CYS A 270 -6.20 -32.55 -1.33
N ILE A 271 -5.78 -32.27 -0.09
CA ILE A 271 -4.36 -32.04 0.21
C ILE A 271 -3.52 -33.29 -0.07
N ALA A 272 -4.00 -34.48 0.29
CA ALA A 272 -3.34 -35.73 -0.03
C ALA A 272 -3.20 -35.94 -1.54
N SER A 273 -4.27 -35.67 -2.30
CA SER A 273 -4.25 -35.76 -3.76
C SER A 273 -3.24 -34.79 -4.38
N LEU A 274 -3.26 -33.51 -3.99
CA LEU A 274 -2.29 -32.50 -4.44
C LEU A 274 -0.85 -32.88 -4.12
N LYS A 275 -0.61 -33.38 -2.90
CA LYS A 275 0.71 -33.85 -2.45
C LYS A 275 1.20 -34.99 -3.33
N GLU A 276 0.38 -36.00 -3.60
CA GLU A 276 0.74 -37.13 -4.46
C GLU A 276 1.01 -36.69 -5.89
N ALA A 277 0.16 -35.83 -6.45
CA ALA A 277 0.34 -35.29 -7.80
C ALA A 277 1.65 -34.50 -7.90
N PHE A 278 1.92 -33.60 -6.94
CA PHE A 278 3.14 -32.81 -6.90
C PHE A 278 4.39 -33.69 -6.79
N LEU A 279 4.40 -34.64 -5.85
CA LEU A 279 5.54 -35.54 -5.67
C LEU A 279 5.78 -36.42 -6.90
N HIS A 280 4.71 -36.90 -7.54
CA HIS A 280 4.82 -37.66 -8.77
C HIS A 280 5.45 -36.83 -9.90
N GLN A 281 4.97 -35.61 -10.12
CA GLN A 281 5.53 -34.72 -11.15
C GLN A 281 6.97 -34.30 -10.82
N LEU A 282 7.32 -34.09 -9.55
CA LEU A 282 8.68 -33.72 -9.14
C LEU A 282 9.68 -34.88 -9.33
N LEU A 283 9.30 -36.11 -8.96
CA LEU A 283 10.21 -37.25 -8.95
C LEU A 283 10.27 -38.00 -10.28
N ASN A 284 9.15 -38.05 -11.00
CA ASN A 284 9.00 -38.85 -12.23
C ASN A 284 8.69 -38.01 -13.48
N GLY A 285 8.40 -36.72 -13.33
CA GLY A 285 8.11 -35.81 -14.44
C GLY A 285 9.40 -35.25 -15.06
N PHE A 286 9.69 -35.63 -16.30
CA PHE A 286 10.92 -35.23 -16.99
C PHE A 286 10.67 -34.38 -18.23
N ARG A 287 9.44 -34.34 -18.75
CA ARG A 287 9.10 -33.50 -19.90
C ARG A 287 8.94 -32.06 -19.45
N HIS A 288 9.12 -31.12 -20.38
CA HIS A 288 8.88 -29.70 -20.12
C HIS A 288 7.50 -29.46 -19.49
N TYR A 289 6.48 -30.07 -20.09
CA TYR A 289 5.10 -29.96 -19.64
C TYR A 289 4.87 -30.52 -18.23
N ASP A 290 5.51 -31.65 -17.88
CA ASP A 290 5.42 -32.23 -16.53
C ASP A 290 5.96 -31.26 -15.47
N ARG A 291 7.06 -30.57 -15.79
CA ARG A 291 7.69 -29.56 -14.91
C ARG A 291 6.85 -28.29 -14.78
N GLN A 292 6.19 -27.88 -15.85
CA GLN A 292 5.23 -26.76 -15.81
C GLN A 292 4.06 -27.12 -14.90
N LEU A 293 3.45 -28.30 -15.11
CA LEU A 293 2.33 -28.77 -14.30
C LEU A 293 2.71 -28.91 -12.81
N ARG A 294 3.92 -29.37 -12.50
CA ARG A 294 4.46 -29.34 -11.12
C ARG A 294 4.43 -27.94 -10.53
N ASN A 295 4.84 -26.93 -11.28
CA ASN A 295 4.86 -25.54 -10.82
C ASN A 295 3.43 -25.00 -10.66
N ASP A 296 2.52 -25.33 -11.57
CA ASP A 296 1.09 -24.94 -11.47
C ASP A 296 0.46 -25.51 -10.19
N LEU A 297 0.76 -26.78 -9.85
CA LEU A 297 0.32 -27.39 -8.58
C LEU A 297 0.88 -26.67 -7.35
N LEU A 298 2.11 -26.15 -7.44
CA LEU A 298 2.73 -25.41 -6.34
C LEU A 298 2.12 -24.01 -6.19
N VAL A 299 1.67 -23.38 -7.28
CA VAL A 299 0.89 -22.13 -7.23
C VAL A 299 -0.46 -22.38 -6.54
N LEU A 300 -1.19 -23.44 -6.93
CA LEU A 300 -2.43 -23.83 -6.23
C LEU A 300 -2.19 -24.05 -4.74
N LEU A 301 -1.10 -24.71 -4.38
CA LEU A 301 -0.71 -24.93 -2.99
C LEU A 301 -0.46 -23.63 -2.23
N SER A 302 0.19 -22.63 -2.85
CA SER A 302 0.45 -21.32 -2.22
C SER A 302 -0.84 -20.56 -1.89
N LEU A 303 -1.87 -20.70 -2.72
CA LEU A 303 -3.19 -20.13 -2.49
C LEU A 303 -3.88 -20.84 -1.31
N ILE A 304 -3.83 -22.18 -1.30
CA ILE A 304 -4.39 -22.98 -0.21
C ILE A 304 -3.70 -22.70 1.13
N ALA A 305 -2.36 -22.52 1.11
CA ALA A 305 -1.58 -22.20 2.30
C ALA A 305 -1.94 -20.85 2.93
N SER A 306 -2.61 -19.97 2.18
CA SER A 306 -3.12 -18.70 2.72
C SER A 306 -4.36 -18.89 3.61
N ASN A 307 -5.00 -20.07 3.56
CA ASN A 307 -6.13 -20.42 4.41
C ASN A 307 -5.67 -21.21 5.65
N PRO A 308 -5.79 -20.65 6.87
CA PRO A 308 -5.36 -21.31 8.11
C PRO A 308 -6.05 -22.65 8.41
N SER A 309 -7.23 -22.92 7.81
CA SER A 309 -7.93 -24.19 8.03
C SER A 309 -7.44 -25.35 7.16
N ALA A 310 -6.50 -25.09 6.24
CA ALA A 310 -5.97 -26.13 5.36
C ALA A 310 -5.04 -27.10 6.11
N PRO A 311 -5.30 -28.43 6.11
CA PRO A 311 -4.51 -29.42 6.85
C PRO A 311 -3.17 -29.77 6.18
N LEU A 312 -2.37 -28.76 5.85
CA LEU A 312 -1.08 -28.90 5.14
C LEU A 312 0.01 -29.53 6.02
N ILE A 313 -0.06 -29.31 7.34
CA ILE A 313 0.91 -29.83 8.31
C ILE A 313 0.57 -31.27 8.65
N GLU A 314 -0.70 -31.56 8.97
CA GLU A 314 -1.21 -32.88 9.36
C GLU A 314 -1.06 -33.90 8.23
N SER A 315 -1.24 -33.46 6.98
CA SER A 315 -0.98 -34.30 5.80
C SER A 315 0.50 -34.63 5.60
N GLY A 316 1.40 -34.00 6.36
CA GLY A 316 2.85 -34.08 6.20
C GLY A 316 3.35 -33.48 4.89
N PHE A 317 2.57 -32.63 4.22
CA PHE A 317 2.99 -32.02 2.97
C PHE A 317 4.07 -30.97 3.21
N VAL A 318 3.89 -30.09 4.21
CA VAL A 318 4.88 -29.06 4.59
C VAL A 318 6.25 -29.68 4.87
N LYS A 319 6.30 -30.80 5.60
CA LYS A 319 7.54 -31.54 5.90
C LYS A 319 8.29 -32.00 4.64
N HIS A 320 7.59 -32.28 3.54
CA HIS A 320 8.24 -32.60 2.28
C HIS A 320 8.71 -31.34 1.55
N LEU A 321 7.90 -30.27 1.56
CA LEU A 321 8.25 -29.00 0.92
C LEU A 321 9.54 -28.41 1.49
N THR A 322 9.73 -28.44 2.80
CA THR A 322 10.95 -27.92 3.46
C THR A 322 12.23 -28.63 3.00
N LEU A 323 12.16 -29.92 2.67
CA LEU A 323 13.28 -30.66 2.10
C LEU A 323 13.63 -30.17 0.69
N PHE A 324 12.62 -29.80 -0.11
CA PHE A 324 12.84 -29.26 -1.46
C PHE A 324 13.29 -27.80 -1.44
N VAL A 325 12.79 -27.01 -0.47
CA VAL A 325 13.21 -25.62 -0.23
C VAL A 325 14.70 -25.53 0.04
N THR A 326 15.27 -26.48 0.80
CA THR A 326 16.68 -26.47 1.19
C THR A 326 17.61 -27.18 0.19
N PHE A 327 17.04 -27.82 -0.83
CA PHE A 327 17.79 -28.50 -1.88
C PHE A 327 18.03 -27.56 -3.09
N PRO A 328 19.23 -27.51 -3.69
CA PRO A 328 20.40 -28.36 -3.46
C PRO A 328 21.43 -27.85 -2.43
N GLU A 329 21.14 -26.75 -1.73
CA GLU A 329 22.10 -26.06 -0.86
C GLU A 329 22.52 -26.93 0.34
N LEU A 330 21.57 -27.66 0.92
CA LEU A 330 21.81 -28.60 2.00
C LEU A 330 21.80 -30.04 1.50
N LYS A 331 22.88 -30.77 1.81
CA LYS A 331 22.93 -32.22 1.61
C LYS A 331 22.01 -32.88 2.62
N SER A 332 21.13 -33.76 2.14
CA SER A 332 20.24 -34.54 2.98
C SER A 332 20.31 -36.02 2.59
N HIS A 333 20.25 -36.89 3.61
CA HIS A 333 20.17 -38.34 3.42
C HIS A 333 18.73 -38.82 3.20
N ASN A 334 17.74 -37.92 3.22
CA ASN A 334 16.35 -38.28 3.01
C ASN A 334 16.17 -38.90 1.60
N PRO A 335 15.54 -40.09 1.49
CA PRO A 335 15.38 -40.79 0.21
C PRO A 335 14.74 -39.94 -0.90
N LEU A 336 13.85 -39.00 -0.55
CA LEU A 336 13.14 -38.15 -1.51
C LEU A 336 14.06 -37.17 -2.26
N VAL A 337 15.13 -36.71 -1.62
CA VAL A 337 16.08 -35.75 -2.21
C VAL A 337 17.42 -36.38 -2.55
N ARG A 338 17.75 -37.53 -1.94
CA ARG A 338 19.02 -38.24 -2.18
C ARG A 338 19.27 -38.54 -3.66
N ASN A 339 18.23 -38.91 -4.38
CA ASN A 339 18.29 -39.25 -5.81
C ASN A 339 17.64 -38.18 -6.71
N LEU A 340 17.15 -37.09 -6.14
CA LEU A 340 16.55 -35.99 -6.89
C LEU A 340 17.65 -35.29 -7.69
N LYS A 341 17.45 -35.15 -9.01
CA LYS A 341 18.38 -34.46 -9.91
C LYS A 341 17.67 -33.26 -10.52
N LEU A 342 18.13 -32.06 -10.19
CA LEU A 342 17.71 -30.85 -10.89
C LEU A 342 18.40 -30.75 -12.24
N SER A 343 17.64 -30.34 -13.24
CA SER A 343 18.13 -30.06 -14.58
C SER A 343 18.68 -28.63 -14.71
N PHE A 344 18.35 -27.76 -13.75
CA PHE A 344 18.69 -26.32 -13.75
C PHE A 344 18.15 -25.57 -14.97
N ASN A 345 17.03 -26.05 -15.52
CA ASN A 345 16.28 -25.35 -16.54
C ASN A 345 15.42 -24.22 -15.92
N HIS A 346 14.69 -23.51 -16.78
CA HIS A 346 13.80 -22.43 -16.35
C HIS A 346 12.69 -22.94 -15.41
N GLU A 347 12.10 -24.11 -15.68
CA GLU A 347 11.01 -24.63 -14.85
C GLU A 347 11.48 -25.00 -13.43
N ASP A 348 12.68 -25.58 -13.28
CA ASP A 348 13.29 -25.87 -11.97
C ASP A 348 13.63 -24.60 -11.20
N PHE A 349 14.07 -23.55 -11.91
CA PHE A 349 14.29 -22.24 -11.33
C PHE A 349 12.99 -21.62 -10.80
N GLU A 350 11.92 -21.64 -11.59
CA GLU A 350 10.60 -21.16 -11.16
C GLU A 350 10.04 -21.97 -9.98
N MET A 351 10.24 -23.30 -9.97
CA MET A 351 9.88 -24.11 -8.81
C MET A 351 10.61 -23.64 -7.55
N LYS A 352 11.92 -23.40 -7.64
CA LYS A 352 12.73 -22.96 -6.50
C LYS A 352 12.20 -21.63 -5.95
N LYS A 353 11.86 -20.68 -6.82
CA LYS A 353 11.23 -19.41 -6.44
C LYS A 353 9.87 -19.65 -5.75
N LEU A 354 9.00 -20.46 -6.34
CA LEU A 354 7.70 -20.76 -5.75
C LEU A 354 7.82 -21.42 -4.36
N LEU A 355 8.80 -22.30 -4.16
CA LEU A 355 9.09 -22.91 -2.86
C LEU A 355 9.50 -21.85 -1.82
N LEU A 356 10.34 -20.88 -2.20
CA LEU A 356 10.73 -19.76 -1.32
C LEU A 356 9.53 -18.86 -0.96
N ASN A 357 8.57 -18.67 -1.88
CA ASN A 357 7.35 -17.94 -1.57
C ASN A 357 6.42 -18.71 -0.63
N VAL A 358 6.27 -20.01 -0.85
CA VAL A 358 5.40 -20.87 -0.03
C VAL A 358 5.85 -20.89 1.43
N ILE A 359 7.16 -20.92 1.72
CA ILE A 359 7.62 -20.87 3.12
C ILE A 359 7.30 -19.55 3.82
N VAL A 360 7.23 -18.43 3.10
CA VAL A 360 6.83 -17.13 3.67
C VAL A 360 5.34 -17.12 3.98
N VAL A 361 4.50 -17.74 3.15
CA VAL A 361 3.06 -17.88 3.44
C VAL A 361 2.85 -18.77 4.67
N LEU A 362 3.55 -19.91 4.69
CA LEU A 362 3.46 -20.89 5.79
C LEU A 362 4.07 -20.41 7.10
N SER A 363 4.99 -19.42 7.10
CA SER A 363 5.63 -18.93 8.32
C SER A 363 4.65 -18.26 9.31
N LYS A 364 3.42 -17.98 8.87
CA LYS A 364 2.33 -17.49 9.74
C LYS A 364 1.84 -18.55 10.74
N ASP A 365 2.14 -19.83 10.51
CA ASP A 365 1.80 -20.94 11.40
C ASP A 365 3.02 -21.37 12.23
N LEU A 366 2.91 -21.32 13.56
CA LEU A 366 3.96 -21.72 14.49
C LEU A 366 4.38 -23.19 14.34
N ALA A 367 3.46 -24.08 13.97
CA ALA A 367 3.79 -25.49 13.74
C ALA A 367 4.61 -25.66 12.44
N ALA A 368 4.41 -24.82 11.43
CA ALA A 368 5.26 -24.81 10.24
C ALA A 368 6.68 -24.33 10.57
N LEU A 369 6.85 -23.35 11.46
CA LEU A 369 8.16 -22.89 11.93
C LEU A 369 8.97 -24.00 12.61
N GLN A 370 8.33 -24.90 13.36
CA GLN A 370 9.01 -26.07 13.92
C GLN A 370 9.55 -27.00 12.83
N LEU A 371 8.77 -27.25 11.77
CA LEU A 371 9.24 -28.02 10.62
C LEU A 371 10.38 -27.32 9.87
N PHE A 372 10.36 -25.98 9.83
CA PHE A 372 11.43 -25.18 9.23
C PHE A 372 12.74 -25.33 10.01
N LYS A 373 12.65 -25.32 11.35
CA LYS A 373 13.78 -25.58 12.26
C LYS A 373 14.36 -26.98 12.07
N GLU A 374 13.51 -28.01 12.11
CA GLU A 374 13.92 -29.41 11.88
C GLU A 374 14.63 -29.59 10.52
N SER A 375 14.12 -28.90 9.50
CA SER A 375 14.65 -28.98 8.13
C SER A 375 15.79 -28.00 7.85
N ARG A 376 16.20 -27.20 8.84
CA ARG A 376 17.25 -26.17 8.72
C ARG A 376 17.02 -25.17 7.58
N VAL A 377 15.78 -24.71 7.41
CA VAL A 377 15.40 -23.74 6.37
C VAL A 377 16.21 -22.47 6.48
N MET A 378 16.41 -21.95 7.71
CA MET A 378 17.24 -20.77 7.96
C MET A 378 18.64 -20.93 7.35
N LEU A 379 19.34 -22.02 7.67
CA LEU A 379 20.67 -22.32 7.10
C LEU A 379 20.64 -22.42 5.57
N GLY A 380 19.59 -23.02 4.99
CA GLY A 380 19.40 -23.10 3.54
C GLY A 380 19.30 -21.71 2.89
N LEU A 381 18.54 -20.80 3.49
CA LEU A 381 18.46 -19.40 3.06
C LEU A 381 19.80 -18.69 3.20
N MET A 382 20.49 -18.88 4.33
CA MET A 382 21.82 -18.28 4.56
C MET A 382 22.87 -18.75 3.53
N LEU A 383 22.76 -19.97 3.02
CA LEU A 383 23.63 -20.46 1.94
C LEU A 383 23.28 -19.86 0.58
N LEU A 384 22.00 -19.57 0.31
CA LEU A 384 21.55 -18.93 -0.93
C LEU A 384 22.05 -17.48 -1.05
N ILE A 385 22.20 -16.77 0.07
CA ILE A 385 22.55 -15.35 0.05
C ILE A 385 24.06 -15.08 -0.10
N LYS A 386 24.92 -16.09 0.03
CA LYS A 386 26.37 -15.90 -0.05
C LYS A 386 26.79 -15.43 -1.46
N PRO A 387 27.67 -14.41 -1.58
CA PRO A 387 28.24 -14.01 -2.85
C PRO A 387 28.97 -15.19 -3.51
N ARG A 388 28.94 -15.26 -4.85
CA ARG A 388 29.74 -16.24 -5.58
C ARG A 388 31.21 -15.86 -5.52
N SER A 389 32.05 -16.71 -4.96
CA SER A 389 33.49 -16.62 -5.18
C SER A 389 33.84 -17.15 -6.58
N SER A 390 34.77 -16.47 -7.25
CA SER A 390 35.25 -16.79 -8.60
C SER A 390 35.82 -18.21 -8.73
N GLU A 391 36.16 -18.86 -7.61
CA GLU A 391 36.88 -20.14 -7.54
C GLU A 391 35.97 -21.39 -7.51
N ALA A 392 34.65 -21.25 -7.34
CA ALA A 392 33.76 -22.40 -7.15
C ALA A 392 33.39 -23.17 -8.45
N GLN A 393 33.96 -22.83 -9.60
CA GLN A 393 33.58 -23.37 -10.92
C GLN A 393 34.39 -24.58 -11.38
N SER A 394 34.51 -25.63 -10.58
CA SER A 394 34.98 -26.92 -11.08
C SER A 394 33.86 -27.96 -11.11
N GLY A 395 33.17 -28.06 -12.27
CA GLY A 395 32.56 -29.29 -12.76
C GLY A 395 31.13 -29.65 -12.35
N ARG A 396 30.38 -28.81 -11.63
CA ARG A 396 28.99 -29.11 -11.22
C ARG A 396 27.96 -28.23 -11.93
N ARG A 397 26.85 -28.81 -12.41
CA ARG A 397 25.70 -28.03 -12.93
C ARG A 397 25.16 -27.12 -11.83
N SER A 398 24.96 -25.83 -12.13
CA SER A 398 24.51 -24.79 -11.20
C SER A 398 23.61 -23.78 -11.90
N TRP A 399 22.89 -22.96 -11.13
CA TRP A 399 22.12 -21.82 -11.65
C TRP A 399 23.00 -20.86 -12.46
N THR A 400 22.44 -20.25 -13.51
CA THR A 400 23.10 -19.15 -14.22
C THR A 400 23.34 -17.95 -13.29
N SER A 401 24.21 -17.01 -13.65
CA SER A 401 24.45 -15.82 -12.81
C SER A 401 23.17 -15.00 -12.58
N SER A 402 22.33 -14.84 -13.60
CA SER A 402 21.06 -14.12 -13.49
C SER A 402 20.05 -14.84 -12.58
N GLN A 403 19.95 -16.16 -12.70
CA GLN A 403 19.07 -16.95 -11.83
C GLN A 403 19.56 -16.95 -10.38
N GLN A 404 20.87 -17.03 -10.17
CA GLN A 404 21.44 -16.96 -8.83
C GLN A 404 21.18 -15.60 -8.17
N GLU A 405 21.32 -14.50 -8.92
CA GLU A 405 20.99 -13.15 -8.45
C GLU A 405 19.52 -13.08 -7.99
N GLU A 406 18.59 -13.60 -8.78
CA GLU A 406 17.16 -13.60 -8.43
C GLU A 406 16.84 -14.49 -7.22
N LEU A 407 17.44 -15.68 -7.13
CA LEU A 407 17.29 -16.55 -5.95
C LEU A 407 17.91 -15.94 -4.69
N GLN A 408 19.04 -15.26 -4.80
CA GLN A 408 19.68 -14.54 -3.69
C GLN A 408 18.75 -13.43 -3.18
N LEU A 409 18.22 -12.60 -4.08
CA LEU A 409 17.29 -11.52 -3.71
C LEU A 409 16.00 -12.07 -3.10
N GLN A 410 15.47 -13.15 -3.64
CA GLN A 410 14.27 -13.78 -3.09
C GLN A 410 14.52 -14.46 -1.73
N ALA A 411 15.71 -15.03 -1.51
CA ALA A 411 16.10 -15.56 -0.22
C ALA A 411 16.24 -14.44 0.83
N LEU A 412 16.84 -13.29 0.49
CA LEU A 412 16.88 -12.12 1.39
C LEU A 412 15.48 -11.58 1.68
N ALA A 413 14.59 -11.54 0.68
CA ALA A 413 13.20 -11.15 0.89
C ALA A 413 12.48 -12.11 1.85
N ALA A 414 12.67 -13.43 1.69
CA ALA A 414 12.12 -14.43 2.61
C ALA A 414 12.70 -14.29 4.03
N LEU A 415 14.01 -14.03 4.16
CA LEU A 415 14.66 -13.80 5.45
C LEU A 415 14.08 -12.60 6.20
N THR A 416 13.65 -11.55 5.49
CA THR A 416 13.01 -10.38 6.12
C THR A 416 11.73 -10.77 6.89
N SER A 417 11.04 -11.84 6.46
CA SER A 417 9.86 -12.37 7.15
C SER A 417 10.18 -13.49 8.15
N LEU A 418 11.12 -14.38 7.82
CA LEU A 418 11.43 -15.56 8.65
C LEU A 418 12.42 -15.27 9.80
N ALA A 419 13.39 -14.38 9.61
CA ALA A 419 14.43 -14.11 10.61
C ALA A 419 13.84 -13.61 11.94
N PRO A 420 12.86 -12.67 11.95
CA PRO A 420 12.29 -12.23 13.22
C PRO A 420 11.49 -13.32 13.95
N LEU A 421 10.93 -14.28 13.22
CA LEU A 421 10.14 -15.40 13.76
C LEU A 421 11.01 -16.58 14.23
N MET A 422 12.25 -16.67 13.76
CA MET A 422 13.17 -17.79 14.01
C MET A 422 14.53 -17.28 14.50
N LEU A 423 14.51 -16.42 15.52
CA LEU A 423 15.69 -15.69 16.00
C LEU A 423 16.83 -16.62 16.47
N ASP A 424 16.51 -17.68 17.21
CA ASP A 424 17.52 -18.64 17.69
C ASP A 424 18.27 -19.32 16.53
N ASP A 425 17.53 -19.73 15.51
CA ASP A 425 18.09 -20.36 14.31
C ASP A 425 18.91 -19.35 13.48
N TYR A 426 18.44 -18.09 13.41
CA TYR A 426 19.17 -16.99 12.78
C TYR A 426 20.52 -16.75 13.47
N MET A 427 20.54 -16.64 14.80
CA MET A 427 21.77 -16.45 15.59
C MET A 427 22.70 -17.67 15.49
N THR A 428 22.16 -18.88 15.54
CA THR A 428 22.92 -20.13 15.37
C THR A 428 23.62 -20.20 14.00
N CYS A 429 23.01 -19.60 12.98
CA CYS A 429 23.60 -19.53 11.64
C CYS A 429 24.62 -18.39 11.45
N GLN A 430 24.96 -17.64 12.50
CA GLN A 430 25.83 -16.45 12.43
C GLN A 430 25.36 -15.47 11.35
N ALA A 431 24.04 -15.24 11.31
CA ALA A 431 23.45 -14.53 10.19
C ALA A 431 23.84 -13.05 10.11
N ASN A 432 24.07 -12.39 11.27
CA ASN A 432 24.65 -11.04 11.32
C ASN A 432 25.98 -10.98 10.55
N THR A 433 26.90 -11.92 10.80
CA THR A 433 28.20 -11.97 10.12
C THR A 433 28.05 -12.14 8.63
N CYS A 434 27.16 -13.04 8.22
CA CYS A 434 26.92 -13.31 6.80
C CYS A 434 26.31 -12.09 6.07
N LEU A 435 25.41 -11.35 6.73
CA LEU A 435 24.78 -10.16 6.17
C LEU A 435 25.76 -8.98 6.12
N LEU A 436 26.56 -8.76 7.16
CA LEU A 436 27.59 -7.72 7.16
C LEU A 436 28.67 -7.97 6.09
N LEU A 437 29.09 -9.23 5.90
CA LEU A 437 29.99 -9.59 4.79
C LEU A 437 29.35 -9.39 3.41
N LEU A 438 28.04 -9.65 3.28
CA LEU A 438 27.31 -9.38 2.05
C LEU A 438 27.18 -7.87 1.80
N LEU A 439 27.00 -7.07 2.86
CA LEU A 439 26.92 -5.61 2.79
C LEU A 439 28.27 -5.01 2.37
N ASP A 440 29.37 -5.48 2.95
CA ASP A 440 30.73 -5.11 2.52
C ASP A 440 30.96 -5.44 1.04
N TRP A 441 30.58 -6.64 0.60
CA TRP A 441 30.63 -7.00 -0.81
C TRP A 441 29.79 -6.07 -1.70
N CYS A 442 28.67 -5.54 -1.22
CA CYS A 442 27.84 -4.59 -1.96
C CYS A 442 28.52 -3.21 -2.13
N LEU A 443 29.40 -2.82 -1.22
CA LEU A 443 30.11 -1.55 -1.23
C LEU A 443 31.38 -1.56 -2.11
N GLN A 444 31.89 -2.73 -2.47
CA GLN A 444 33.07 -2.89 -3.32
C GLN A 444 32.77 -2.52 -4.79
N ASP A 445 33.62 -1.66 -5.37
CA ASP A 445 33.58 -1.17 -6.76
C ASP A 445 34.07 -2.24 -7.79
N ASP A 446 33.47 -3.44 -7.74
CA ASP A 446 33.77 -4.52 -8.69
C ASP A 446 32.84 -4.50 -9.91
N SER A 447 33.27 -5.14 -11.00
CA SER A 447 32.47 -5.39 -12.20
C SER A 447 31.34 -6.41 -11.96
N PHE A 448 30.37 -6.08 -11.11
CA PHE A 448 29.12 -6.83 -10.98
C PHE A 448 28.01 -6.16 -11.79
N SER A 449 27.59 -6.79 -12.88
CA SER A 449 26.49 -6.29 -13.70
C SER A 449 25.16 -6.90 -13.24
N GLY A 450 24.55 -6.32 -12.21
CA GLY A 450 23.20 -6.70 -11.78
C GLY A 450 22.21 -6.54 -12.93
N ARG A 451 21.33 -7.53 -13.13
CA ARG A 451 20.38 -7.50 -14.25
C ARG A 451 19.20 -6.59 -13.96
N GLY A 452 18.73 -6.56 -12.71
CA GLY A 452 17.63 -5.71 -12.27
C GLY A 452 16.28 -5.97 -12.95
N HIS A 453 16.12 -7.13 -13.59
CA HIS A 453 14.89 -7.50 -14.32
C HIS A 453 13.92 -8.35 -13.50
N SER A 454 14.31 -8.79 -12.30
CA SER A 454 13.45 -9.55 -11.39
C SER A 454 12.61 -8.62 -10.51
N PHE A 455 11.51 -9.13 -9.96
CA PHE A 455 10.62 -8.38 -9.05
C PHE A 455 11.40 -7.76 -7.87
N HIS A 456 12.28 -8.54 -7.23
CA HIS A 456 13.16 -8.08 -6.16
C HIS A 456 14.43 -7.35 -6.66
N GLY A 457 14.65 -7.25 -7.96
CA GLY A 457 15.83 -6.62 -8.58
C GLY A 457 15.66 -5.13 -8.88
N THR A 458 14.51 -4.53 -8.52
CA THR A 458 14.24 -3.10 -8.75
C THR A 458 15.35 -2.22 -8.15
N GLY A 459 15.93 -1.34 -8.96
CA GLY A 459 17.07 -0.48 -8.58
C GLY A 459 18.44 -1.17 -8.67
N GLY A 460 18.52 -2.48 -8.94
CA GLY A 460 19.77 -3.24 -9.02
C GLY A 460 20.40 -3.34 -10.41
N ARG A 461 19.84 -2.68 -11.44
CA ARG A 461 20.40 -2.75 -12.79
C ARG A 461 21.79 -2.09 -12.81
N GLY A 462 22.79 -2.85 -13.25
CA GLY A 462 24.18 -2.36 -13.35
C GLY A 462 24.97 -2.38 -12.04
N GLY A 463 24.43 -2.89 -10.92
CA GLY A 463 25.14 -2.88 -9.65
C GLY A 463 24.54 -3.82 -8.59
N LYS A 464 24.97 -3.63 -7.33
CA LYS A 464 24.62 -4.48 -6.17
C LYS A 464 23.54 -3.84 -5.26
N LYS A 465 22.90 -2.75 -5.72
CA LYS A 465 21.97 -1.93 -4.92
C LYS A 465 20.73 -2.70 -4.44
N ALA A 466 20.20 -3.63 -5.24
CA ALA A 466 19.06 -4.45 -4.82
C ALA A 466 19.45 -5.41 -3.68
N GLN A 467 20.65 -6.00 -3.72
CA GLN A 467 21.18 -6.85 -2.66
C GLN A 467 21.39 -6.03 -1.38
N MET A 468 21.97 -4.84 -1.50
CA MET A 468 22.14 -3.90 -0.38
C MET A 468 20.79 -3.58 0.28
N ARG A 469 19.77 -3.21 -0.52
CA ARG A 469 18.40 -2.95 -0.04
C ARG A 469 17.86 -4.10 0.78
N TYR A 470 17.87 -5.31 0.23
CA TYR A 470 17.30 -6.45 0.95
C TYR A 470 18.17 -6.89 2.13
N CYS A 471 19.49 -6.74 2.07
CA CYS A 471 20.38 -7.00 3.20
C CYS A 471 20.06 -6.08 4.39
N VAL A 472 19.96 -4.76 4.14
CA VAL A 472 19.60 -3.77 5.16
C VAL A 472 18.18 -4.02 5.69
N ARG A 473 17.23 -4.43 4.85
CA ARG A 473 15.88 -4.83 5.30
C ARG A 473 15.88 -6.02 6.26
N VAL A 474 16.71 -7.04 6.01
CA VAL A 474 16.82 -8.18 6.95
C VAL A 474 17.37 -7.67 8.28
N LEU A 475 18.46 -6.90 8.28
CA LEU A 475 19.04 -6.31 9.49
C LEU A 475 18.01 -5.47 10.25
N ARG A 476 17.31 -4.56 9.55
CA ARG A 476 16.22 -3.77 10.10
C ARG A 476 15.15 -4.65 10.76
N SER A 477 14.70 -5.71 10.08
CA SER A 477 13.64 -6.57 10.60
C SER A 477 14.00 -7.26 11.91
N VAL A 478 15.28 -7.59 12.13
CA VAL A 478 15.72 -8.28 13.34
C VAL A 478 16.10 -7.33 14.48
N VAL A 479 16.65 -6.13 14.20
CA VAL A 479 16.96 -5.14 15.26
C VAL A 479 15.71 -4.52 15.87
N CYS A 480 14.60 -4.48 15.12
CA CYS A 480 13.28 -4.12 15.65
C CYS A 480 12.81 -5.05 16.78
N LEU A 481 13.40 -6.24 16.93
CA LEU A 481 13.13 -7.10 18.07
C LEU A 481 13.85 -6.55 19.31
N ASP A 482 13.19 -6.64 20.46
CA ASP A 482 13.78 -6.25 21.74
C ASP A 482 14.70 -7.35 22.28
N SER A 483 15.83 -7.56 21.58
CA SER A 483 16.81 -8.61 21.87
C SER A 483 18.22 -8.04 21.98
N GLU A 484 18.64 -7.77 23.21
CA GLU A 484 19.97 -7.23 23.50
C GLU A 484 21.13 -8.13 23.05
N PRO A 485 21.09 -9.48 23.18
CA PRO A 485 22.16 -10.33 22.67
C PRO A 485 22.38 -10.21 21.16
N LEU A 486 21.30 -10.00 20.38
CA LEU A 486 21.41 -9.78 18.94
C LEU A 486 22.05 -8.42 18.65
N ARG A 487 21.61 -7.35 19.34
CA ARG A 487 22.13 -5.99 19.15
C ARG A 487 23.61 -5.92 19.52
N GLN A 488 23.99 -6.57 20.62
CA GLN A 488 25.38 -6.67 21.05
C GLN A 488 26.23 -7.43 20.02
N ASP A 489 25.79 -8.61 19.56
CA ASP A 489 26.52 -9.38 18.54
C ASP A 489 26.69 -8.59 17.23
N LEU A 490 25.65 -7.87 16.79
CA LEU A 490 25.71 -7.03 15.60
C LEU A 490 26.70 -5.86 15.77
N CYS A 491 26.70 -5.24 16.95
CA CYS A 491 27.64 -4.17 17.30
C CYS A 491 29.09 -4.66 17.37
N ASP A 492 29.34 -5.78 18.04
CA ASP A 492 30.67 -6.41 18.17
C ASP A 492 31.30 -6.76 16.82
N GLN A 493 30.46 -7.02 15.81
CA GLN A 493 30.88 -7.29 14.43
C GLN A 493 31.11 -6.04 13.58
N GLY A 494 30.99 -4.83 14.16
CA GLY A 494 31.31 -3.57 13.51
C GLY A 494 30.19 -3.00 12.64
N ALA A 495 28.92 -3.35 12.91
CA ALA A 495 27.79 -2.89 12.11
C ALA A 495 27.66 -1.36 12.06
N ILE A 496 27.95 -0.64 13.15
CA ILE A 496 27.88 0.83 13.20
C ILE A 496 28.77 1.45 12.13
N GLY A 497 30.05 1.08 12.10
CA GLY A 497 31.00 1.59 11.10
C GLY A 497 30.64 1.20 9.67
N GLN A 498 30.14 -0.03 9.46
CA GLN A 498 29.71 -0.46 8.12
C GLN A 498 28.49 0.31 7.61
N LEU A 499 27.48 0.55 8.47
CA LEU A 499 26.28 1.31 8.10
C LEU A 499 26.61 2.79 7.84
N LEU A 500 27.53 3.38 8.61
CA LEU A 500 28.07 4.71 8.28
C LEU A 500 28.77 4.72 6.92
N GLY A 501 29.49 3.65 6.57
CA GLY A 501 30.06 3.44 5.23
C GLY A 501 29.00 3.39 4.12
N VAL A 502 27.85 2.75 4.37
CA VAL A 502 26.71 2.73 3.44
C VAL A 502 26.16 4.15 3.23
N LEU A 503 25.92 4.90 4.31
CA LEU A 503 25.42 6.27 4.21
C LEU A 503 26.40 7.16 3.42
N ARG A 504 27.69 7.07 3.72
CA ARG A 504 28.76 7.80 3.01
C ARG A 504 28.82 7.44 1.52
N TRP A 505 28.54 6.19 1.16
CA TRP A 505 28.49 5.74 -0.24
C TRP A 505 27.40 6.45 -1.05
N PHE A 506 26.24 6.73 -0.43
CA PHE A 506 25.14 7.45 -1.06
C PHE A 506 25.34 8.97 -1.06
N THR A 507 25.82 9.56 0.04
CA THR A 507 26.05 11.02 0.07
C THR A 507 27.14 11.46 -0.91
N ALA A 508 28.11 10.60 -1.22
CA ALA A 508 29.11 10.85 -2.26
C ALA A 508 28.57 10.76 -3.70
N ARG A 509 27.33 10.26 -3.90
CA ARG A 509 26.71 10.04 -5.23
C ARG A 509 25.26 10.55 -5.28
N PRO A 510 25.02 11.86 -5.11
CA PRO A 510 23.66 12.42 -5.11
C PRO A 510 22.96 12.30 -6.47
N GLU A 511 23.73 12.18 -7.56
CA GLU A 511 23.22 12.05 -8.93
C GLU A 511 22.39 10.76 -9.16
N ASP A 512 22.68 9.71 -8.37
CA ASP A 512 22.09 8.36 -8.48
C ASP A 512 20.93 8.14 -7.48
N GLU A 513 20.40 9.23 -6.92
CA GLU A 513 19.35 9.16 -5.92
C GLU A 513 17.99 8.79 -6.52
N ASP A 514 17.36 7.78 -5.92
CA ASP A 514 15.99 7.39 -6.21
C ASP A 514 15.29 6.94 -4.91
N ALA A 515 14.01 6.58 -5.00
CA ALA A 515 13.25 6.09 -3.84
C ALA A 515 13.88 4.87 -3.16
N VAL A 516 14.64 4.04 -3.89
CA VAL A 516 15.35 2.88 -3.32
C VAL A 516 16.61 3.32 -2.57
N SER A 517 17.35 4.30 -3.08
CA SER A 517 18.49 4.93 -2.37
C SER A 517 18.03 5.54 -1.06
N LEU A 518 16.92 6.30 -1.07
CA LEU A 518 16.38 6.90 0.15
C LEU A 518 15.94 5.85 1.16
N GLU A 519 15.29 4.77 0.70
CA GLU A 519 14.90 3.66 1.57
C GLU A 519 16.11 3.01 2.26
N ILE A 520 17.19 2.73 1.52
CA ILE A 520 18.41 2.14 2.11
C ILE A 520 19.00 3.07 3.18
N GLN A 521 19.04 4.38 2.90
CA GLN A 521 19.57 5.37 3.84
C GLN A 521 18.70 5.46 5.10
N ILE A 522 17.37 5.52 4.96
CA ILE A 522 16.40 5.52 6.08
C ILE A 522 16.56 4.24 6.92
N ASP A 523 16.61 3.08 6.30
CA ASP A 523 16.73 1.82 7.03
C ASP A 523 18.10 1.70 7.73
N SER A 524 19.17 2.21 7.13
CA SER A 524 20.50 2.24 7.74
C SER A 524 20.55 3.17 8.95
N GLN A 525 19.98 4.38 8.83
CA GLN A 525 19.84 5.31 9.96
C GLN A 525 18.99 4.71 11.08
N PHE A 526 17.84 4.10 10.75
CA PHE A 526 17.01 3.44 11.75
C PHE A 526 17.76 2.33 12.52
N ILE A 527 18.55 1.49 11.84
CA ILE A 527 19.35 0.47 12.52
C ILE A 527 20.38 1.14 13.45
N LEU A 528 21.03 2.21 13.02
CA LEU A 528 21.98 2.97 13.85
C LEU A 528 21.29 3.55 15.09
N SER A 529 20.09 4.14 14.93
CA SER A 529 19.29 4.64 16.05
C SER A 529 19.04 3.56 17.09
N VAL A 530 18.48 2.42 16.66
CA VAL A 530 18.14 1.30 17.56
C VAL A 530 19.38 0.71 18.24
N LEU A 531 20.53 0.66 17.55
CA LEU A 531 21.76 0.16 18.15
C LEU A 531 22.30 1.11 19.22
N CYS A 532 22.26 2.41 18.99
CA CYS A 532 22.88 3.40 19.88
C CYS A 532 21.96 3.90 21.00
N GLU A 533 20.64 3.70 20.89
CA GLU A 533 19.67 4.16 21.88
C GLU A 533 20.02 3.65 23.29
N GLY A 534 20.19 4.59 24.23
CA GLY A 534 20.50 4.29 25.64
C GLY A 534 21.92 3.76 25.93
N ASP A 535 22.77 3.51 24.92
CA ASP A 535 24.10 2.90 25.11
C ASP A 535 25.24 3.88 24.80
N VAL A 536 25.93 4.35 25.85
CA VAL A 536 27.02 5.33 25.75
C VAL A 536 28.20 4.79 24.92
N HIS A 537 28.55 3.51 25.06
CA HIS A 537 29.69 2.94 24.35
C HIS A 537 29.42 2.89 22.84
N ARG A 538 28.20 2.56 22.44
CA ARG A 538 27.80 2.54 21.03
C ARG A 538 27.75 3.93 20.41
N LYS A 539 27.36 4.95 21.20
CA LYS A 539 27.47 6.37 20.79
C LYS A 539 28.93 6.80 20.60
N GLU A 540 29.86 6.33 21.44
CA GLU A 540 31.29 6.56 21.23
C GLU A 540 31.80 5.89 19.95
N LEU A 541 31.33 4.68 19.63
CA LEU A 541 31.66 3.99 18.38
C LEU A 541 31.05 4.71 17.15
N PHE A 542 29.87 5.30 17.30
CA PHE A 542 29.27 6.16 16.28
C PHE A 542 30.14 7.41 16.03
N GLY A 543 30.59 8.05 17.12
CA GLY A 543 31.68 9.02 17.11
C GLY A 543 31.46 10.26 16.23
N SER A 544 32.55 11.00 16.00
CA SER A 544 32.54 12.22 15.17
C SER A 544 32.18 11.94 13.71
N ASP A 545 32.59 10.79 13.18
CA ASP A 545 32.30 10.36 11.80
C ASP A 545 30.78 10.24 11.59
N GLY A 546 30.08 9.63 12.54
CA GLY A 546 28.62 9.52 12.49
C GLY A 546 27.95 10.89 12.62
N VAL A 547 28.44 11.75 13.52
CA VAL A 547 27.94 13.11 13.69
C VAL A 547 28.10 13.94 12.41
N GLU A 548 29.25 13.87 11.74
CA GLU A 548 29.49 14.56 10.46
C GLU A 548 28.49 14.11 9.39
N MET A 549 28.21 12.80 9.32
CA MET A 549 27.20 12.26 8.41
C MET A 549 25.81 12.83 8.70
N LEU A 550 25.39 12.92 9.97
CA LEU A 550 24.10 13.52 10.32
C LEU A 550 24.04 15.01 9.97
N ILE A 551 25.13 15.76 10.17
CA ILE A 551 25.21 17.17 9.77
C ILE A 551 25.02 17.31 8.25
N GLN A 552 25.60 16.43 7.43
CA GLN A 552 25.40 16.45 5.97
C GLN A 552 23.92 16.24 5.61
N TYR A 553 23.23 15.29 6.25
CA TYR A 553 21.81 15.06 6.03
C TYR A 553 20.92 16.22 6.49
N LEU A 554 21.21 16.81 7.65
CA LEU A 554 20.46 17.99 8.14
C LEU A 554 20.70 19.24 7.27
N SER A 555 21.82 19.28 6.53
CA SER A 555 22.16 20.36 5.59
C SER A 555 21.50 20.22 4.22
N LEU A 556 20.73 19.16 3.97
CA LEU A 556 19.98 18.99 2.73
C LEU A 556 18.99 20.15 2.52
N ASP A 557 18.75 20.51 1.26
CA ASP A 557 17.81 21.58 0.93
C ASP A 557 16.41 21.25 1.48
N ALA A 558 15.89 22.14 2.32
CA ALA A 558 14.57 22.02 2.92
C ALA A 558 13.45 21.92 1.86
N ALA A 559 13.66 22.42 0.64
CA ALA A 559 12.71 22.23 -0.46
C ALA A 559 12.48 20.75 -0.80
N LEU A 560 13.48 19.89 -0.56
CA LEU A 560 13.39 18.44 -0.82
C LEU A 560 12.33 17.76 0.05
N ILE A 561 11.99 18.31 1.22
CA ILE A 561 10.90 17.81 2.09
C ILE A 561 9.61 17.64 1.28
N PHE A 562 9.36 18.53 0.31
CA PHE A 562 8.15 18.56 -0.51
C PHE A 562 8.32 17.88 -1.88
N SER A 563 9.48 17.26 -2.16
CA SER A 563 9.77 16.60 -3.44
C SER A 563 8.88 15.38 -3.77
N GLY A 564 8.26 14.78 -2.75
CA GLY A 564 7.49 13.54 -2.89
C GLY A 564 8.32 12.26 -3.05
N LEU A 565 9.66 12.36 -3.12
CA LEU A 565 10.56 11.20 -3.29
C LEU A 565 10.77 10.40 -1.99
N GLY A 566 10.61 11.05 -0.83
CA GLY A 566 10.79 10.43 0.50
C GLY A 566 11.75 11.16 1.44
N HIS A 567 12.31 12.31 1.04
CA HIS A 567 13.24 13.11 1.84
C HIS A 567 12.71 13.53 3.21
N ASN A 568 11.40 13.78 3.34
CA ASN A 568 10.79 14.06 4.64
C ASN A 568 10.98 12.89 5.63
N LYS A 569 10.89 11.63 5.15
CA LYS A 569 11.14 10.44 5.97
C LYS A 569 12.63 10.27 6.28
N LEU A 570 13.51 10.58 5.31
CA LEU A 570 14.96 10.57 5.53
C LEU A 570 15.35 11.56 6.62
N LEU A 571 14.88 12.81 6.54
CA LEU A 571 15.16 13.83 7.55
C LEU A 571 14.58 13.47 8.91
N LEU A 572 13.36 12.92 8.98
CA LEU A 572 12.83 12.40 10.25
C LEU A 572 13.69 11.28 10.83
N SER A 573 14.16 10.36 9.99
CA SER A 573 15.10 9.31 10.41
C SER A 573 16.44 9.89 10.86
N THR A 574 16.87 11.01 10.28
CA THR A 574 18.11 11.70 10.67
C THR A 574 17.94 12.35 12.03
N VAL A 575 16.80 13.00 12.29
CA VAL A 575 16.47 13.59 13.60
C VAL A 575 16.39 12.50 14.67
N ASP A 576 15.74 11.38 14.38
CA ASP A 576 15.72 10.20 15.25
C ASP A 576 17.15 9.68 15.53
N CYS A 577 18.00 9.59 14.51
CA CYS A 577 19.42 9.27 14.67
C CYS A 577 20.18 10.29 15.54
N VAL A 578 19.89 11.58 15.45
CA VAL A 578 20.48 12.58 16.36
C VAL A 578 20.05 12.28 17.79
N TRP A 579 18.76 12.05 18.03
CA TRP A 579 18.24 11.72 19.35
C TRP A 579 18.86 10.42 19.91
N SER A 580 18.90 9.35 19.13
CA SER A 580 19.41 8.06 19.60
C SER A 580 20.93 8.00 19.68
N CYS A 581 21.66 8.51 18.67
CA CYS A 581 23.11 8.32 18.53
C CYS A 581 23.94 9.48 19.09
N VAL A 582 23.39 10.68 19.22
CA VAL A 582 24.14 11.88 19.64
C VAL A 582 23.81 12.28 21.07
N VAL A 583 22.52 12.48 21.38
CA VAL A 583 22.05 12.98 22.68
C VAL A 583 22.48 12.05 23.81
N GLY A 584 22.96 12.60 24.92
CA GLY A 584 23.47 11.87 26.08
C GLY A 584 24.88 11.29 25.91
N GLY A 585 25.52 11.45 24.75
CA GLY A 585 26.93 11.11 24.52
C GLY A 585 27.81 12.35 24.51
N PHE A 586 28.66 12.54 25.52
CA PHE A 586 29.46 13.77 25.66
C PHE A 586 30.29 14.11 24.41
N GLY A 587 31.03 13.14 23.86
CA GLY A 587 31.87 13.38 22.67
C GLY A 587 31.07 13.63 21.40
N THR A 588 29.92 12.97 21.24
CA THR A 588 29.05 13.14 20.07
C THR A 588 28.28 14.45 20.12
N GLU A 589 27.77 14.85 21.29
CA GLU A 589 27.11 16.14 21.48
C GLU A 589 28.05 17.31 21.22
N ASP A 590 29.25 17.28 21.80
CA ASP A 590 30.24 18.34 21.61
C ASP A 590 30.62 18.46 20.12
N ALA A 591 30.80 17.33 19.42
CA ALA A 591 31.04 17.33 17.98
C ALA A 591 29.84 17.89 17.19
N PHE A 592 28.62 17.57 17.59
CA PHE A 592 27.41 18.03 16.90
C PHE A 592 27.20 19.54 17.07
N VAL A 593 27.41 20.06 18.29
CA VAL A 593 27.37 21.50 18.56
C VAL A 593 28.48 22.23 17.81
N ALA A 594 29.72 21.72 17.86
CA ALA A 594 30.85 22.30 17.12
C ALA A 594 30.62 22.32 15.60
N GLY A 595 29.94 21.30 15.07
CA GLY A 595 29.55 21.19 13.66
C GLY A 595 28.31 22.00 13.28
N ARG A 596 27.83 22.91 14.15
CA ARG A 596 26.62 23.72 13.95
C ARG A 596 25.33 22.91 13.75
N GLY A 597 25.28 21.69 14.27
CA GLY A 597 24.11 20.82 14.17
C GLY A 597 22.84 21.42 14.81
N VAL A 598 23.00 22.14 15.93
CA VAL A 598 21.89 22.86 16.59
C VAL A 598 21.29 23.93 15.66
N ASP A 599 22.14 24.66 14.94
CA ASP A 599 21.70 25.69 13.99
C ASP A 599 20.89 25.08 12.84
N LEU A 600 21.31 23.91 12.36
CA LEU A 600 20.63 23.17 11.29
C LEU A 600 19.27 22.63 11.76
N LEU A 601 19.17 22.11 12.99
CA LEU A 601 17.90 21.70 13.58
C LEU A 601 16.92 22.87 13.68
N LEU A 602 17.38 24.06 14.08
CA LEU A 602 16.56 25.27 14.15
C LEU A 602 16.12 25.76 12.76
N GLN A 603 17.01 25.69 11.75
CA GLN A 603 16.65 25.99 10.36
C GLN A 603 15.60 25.02 9.82
N LEU A 604 15.75 23.71 10.09
CA LEU A 604 14.77 22.70 9.74
C LEU A 604 13.45 22.93 10.47
N LEU A 605 13.49 23.30 11.75
CA LEU A 605 12.29 23.64 12.54
C LEU A 605 11.53 24.81 11.91
N GLN A 606 12.23 25.83 11.39
CA GLN A 606 11.61 26.98 10.71
C GLN A 606 10.93 26.60 9.39
N ARG A 607 11.46 25.61 8.66
CA ARG A 607 11.03 25.28 7.29
C ARG A 607 10.16 24.01 7.17
N SER A 608 10.06 23.21 8.22
CA SER A 608 9.42 21.90 8.18
C SER A 608 7.89 21.97 8.36
N PRO A 609 7.14 21.03 7.78
CA PRO A 609 5.71 20.91 8.04
C PRO A 609 5.42 20.47 9.48
N ARG A 610 4.22 20.79 9.97
CA ARG A 610 3.81 20.57 11.39
C ARG A 610 4.09 19.16 11.92
N HIS A 611 3.84 18.12 11.14
CA HIS A 611 4.03 16.72 11.57
C HIS A 611 5.49 16.34 11.88
N MET A 612 6.47 17.15 11.45
CA MET A 612 7.89 16.95 11.78
C MET A 612 8.34 17.72 13.03
N LEU A 613 7.58 18.75 13.44
CA LEU A 613 7.99 19.65 14.51
C LEU A 613 8.11 18.94 15.86
N ILE A 614 7.29 17.92 16.13
CA ILE A 614 7.34 17.18 17.41
C ILE A 614 8.70 16.51 17.61
N ALA A 615 9.19 15.80 16.60
CA ALA A 615 10.50 15.15 16.66
C ALA A 615 11.64 16.19 16.76
N LEU A 616 11.54 17.29 15.99
CA LEU A 616 12.56 18.35 15.99
C LEU A 616 12.64 19.07 17.34
N VAL A 617 11.51 19.50 17.90
CA VAL A 617 11.46 20.19 19.20
C VAL A 617 11.85 19.23 20.33
N GLY A 618 11.41 17.97 20.28
CA GLY A 618 11.81 16.95 21.26
C GLY A 618 13.33 16.73 21.27
N THR A 619 13.93 16.60 20.09
CA THR A 619 15.39 16.42 19.97
C THR A 619 16.15 17.67 20.45
N LEU A 620 15.66 18.86 20.09
CA LEU A 620 16.24 20.13 20.55
C LEU A 620 16.14 20.30 22.07
N LEU A 621 15.04 19.87 22.68
CA LEU A 621 14.86 19.92 24.13
C LEU A 621 15.91 19.07 24.85
N GLU A 622 16.10 17.82 24.43
CA GLU A 622 17.08 16.94 25.07
C GLU A 622 18.52 17.45 24.87
N LEU A 623 18.84 18.02 23.70
CA LEU A 623 20.12 18.68 23.47
C LEU A 623 20.35 19.89 24.39
N CYS A 624 19.29 20.58 24.84
CA CYS A 624 19.41 21.70 25.77
C CYS A 624 19.88 21.28 27.18
N GLU A 625 20.07 19.99 27.47
CA GLU A 625 20.83 19.57 28.65
C GLU A 625 22.32 19.94 28.54
N ASN A 626 22.85 20.09 27.32
CA ASN A 626 24.20 20.56 27.07
C ASN A 626 24.27 22.10 27.10
N PRO A 627 25.07 22.72 27.99
CA PRO A 627 25.19 24.18 28.07
C PRO A 627 25.68 24.86 26.79
N GLN A 628 26.49 24.17 25.97
CA GLN A 628 26.95 24.71 24.69
C GLN A 628 25.82 24.76 23.66
N ALA A 629 24.94 23.74 23.66
CA ALA A 629 23.75 23.76 22.81
C ALA A 629 22.80 24.90 23.20
N VAL A 630 22.59 25.14 24.50
CA VAL A 630 21.82 26.29 25.00
C VAL A 630 22.40 27.62 24.49
N ALA A 631 23.73 27.79 24.54
CA ALA A 631 24.39 28.97 24.01
C ALA A 631 24.18 29.13 22.50
N SER A 632 24.28 28.03 21.73
CA SER A 632 23.98 28.03 20.29
C SER A 632 22.53 28.46 20.01
N VAL A 633 21.55 27.94 20.75
CA VAL A 633 20.14 28.33 20.60
C VAL A 633 19.94 29.83 20.85
N GLN A 634 20.59 30.40 21.88
CA GLN A 634 20.48 31.83 22.19
C GLN A 634 21.14 32.73 21.12
N CYS A 635 22.25 32.27 20.53
CA CYS A 635 22.98 33.01 19.50
C CYS A 635 22.42 32.83 18.09
N TRP A 636 21.58 31.82 17.84
CA TRP A 636 21.06 31.53 16.52
C TRP A 636 20.19 32.66 15.94
N ARG A 637 20.32 32.90 14.63
CA ARG A 637 19.50 33.81 13.84
C ARG A 637 19.08 33.12 12.54
N GLY A 638 17.78 33.03 12.32
CA GLY A 638 17.17 32.42 11.15
C GLY A 638 16.84 33.42 10.04
N GLU A 639 15.92 33.02 9.16
CA GLU A 639 15.42 33.92 8.10
C GLU A 639 14.75 35.15 8.70
N GLY A 640 15.02 36.32 8.12
CA GLY A 640 14.50 37.60 8.60
C GLY A 640 15.04 38.02 9.97
N ASP A 641 16.24 37.55 10.36
CA ASP A 641 16.85 37.79 11.68
C ASP A 641 16.02 37.26 12.86
N THR A 642 15.17 36.26 12.60
CA THR A 642 14.33 35.63 13.63
C THR A 642 15.20 34.87 14.62
N SER A 643 15.11 35.19 15.91
CA SER A 643 15.80 34.46 16.97
C SER A 643 15.08 33.14 17.31
N ALA A 644 15.79 32.16 17.89
CA ALA A 644 15.19 30.88 18.26
C ALA A 644 14.01 31.02 19.25
N PRO A 645 14.05 31.90 20.28
CA PRO A 645 12.89 32.19 21.11
C PRO A 645 11.67 32.69 20.34
N GLN A 646 11.85 33.57 19.35
CA GLN A 646 10.75 34.05 18.50
C GLN A 646 10.14 32.92 17.68
N LEU A 647 10.97 32.07 17.08
CA LEU A 647 10.51 30.90 16.33
C LEU A 647 9.68 29.96 17.22
N LEU A 648 10.16 29.64 18.43
CA LEU A 648 9.43 28.79 19.37
C LEU A 648 8.09 29.42 19.81
N LEU A 649 8.03 30.74 19.99
CA LEU A 649 6.81 31.47 20.30
C LEU A 649 5.82 31.48 19.14
N GLN A 650 6.31 31.54 17.89
CA GLN A 650 5.47 31.41 16.70
C GLN A 650 4.87 30.00 16.59
N ILE A 651 5.68 28.96 16.82
CA ILE A 651 5.22 27.57 16.81
C ILE A 651 4.18 27.34 17.92
N TRP A 652 4.40 27.89 19.11
CA TRP A 652 3.41 27.85 20.19
C TRP A 652 2.05 28.43 19.77
N ARG A 653 2.07 29.63 19.17
CA ARG A 653 0.84 30.31 18.71
C ARG A 653 0.12 29.48 17.65
N SER A 654 0.84 28.92 16.68
CA SER A 654 0.27 28.02 15.67
C SER A 654 -0.36 26.78 16.30
N GLU A 655 0.27 26.18 17.32
CA GLU A 655 -0.26 25.00 18.01
C GLU A 655 -1.54 25.34 18.80
N GLU A 656 -1.61 26.53 19.41
CA GLU A 656 -2.82 27.01 20.10
C GLU A 656 -3.99 27.27 19.14
N GLU A 657 -3.72 27.87 17.97
CA GLU A 657 -4.73 28.09 16.94
C GLU A 657 -5.31 26.75 16.45
N ASP A 658 -4.44 25.78 16.17
CA ASP A 658 -4.83 24.47 15.69
C ASP A 658 -5.58 23.64 16.75
N THR A 659 -5.19 23.75 18.02
CA THR A 659 -5.86 23.05 19.13
C THR A 659 -7.14 23.77 19.59
N GLY A 660 -7.39 24.98 19.09
CA GLY A 660 -8.60 25.77 19.35
C GLY A 660 -8.60 26.51 20.68
N VAL A 661 -7.43 26.86 21.22
CA VAL A 661 -7.32 27.65 22.45
C VAL A 661 -7.77 29.08 22.17
N THR A 662 -8.71 29.58 22.98
CA THR A 662 -9.26 30.93 22.76
C THR A 662 -8.31 32.04 23.22
N ARG A 663 -8.07 33.00 22.34
CA ARG A 663 -7.26 34.22 22.58
C ARG A 663 -8.02 35.45 22.08
N ASP A 664 -7.67 36.63 22.60
CA ASP A 664 -8.18 37.88 22.04
C ASP A 664 -7.36 38.32 20.81
N ARG A 665 -7.71 39.46 20.22
CA ARG A 665 -7.02 40.01 19.03
C ARG A 665 -5.54 40.37 19.25
N HIS A 666 -5.07 40.40 20.49
CA HIS A 666 -3.70 40.70 20.88
C HIS A 666 -2.99 39.46 21.47
N GLY A 667 -3.59 38.27 21.38
CA GLY A 667 -3.04 37.03 21.93
C GLY A 667 -3.20 36.88 23.46
N MET A 668 -3.99 37.73 24.11
CA MET A 668 -4.15 37.73 25.57
C MET A 668 -5.14 36.67 26.08
N ILE A 669 -5.04 36.33 27.36
CA ILE A 669 -5.97 35.44 28.05
C ILE A 669 -7.37 36.08 28.10
N THR A 670 -8.37 35.38 27.54
CA THR A 670 -9.80 35.78 27.55
C THR A 670 -10.53 35.23 28.78
N ASP A 671 -10.42 33.92 29.02
CA ASP A 671 -11.01 33.24 30.18
C ASP A 671 -9.95 32.94 31.24
N VAL A 672 -10.06 33.63 32.38
CA VAL A 672 -9.17 33.49 33.53
C VAL A 672 -9.35 32.14 34.24
N LYS A 673 -10.52 31.52 34.10
CA LYS A 673 -10.82 30.21 34.70
C LYS A 673 -10.31 29.06 33.85
N ARG A 674 -10.22 29.27 32.53
CA ARG A 674 -9.78 28.28 31.55
C ARG A 674 -8.78 28.91 30.57
N PRO A 675 -7.57 29.26 31.04
CA PRO A 675 -6.64 30.10 30.28
C PRO A 675 -5.99 29.39 29.09
N MET A 676 -5.95 28.05 29.05
CA MET A 676 -5.25 27.28 28.01
C MET A 676 -5.95 25.99 27.57
N VAL A 677 -7.23 25.81 27.95
CA VAL A 677 -8.02 24.62 27.62
C VAL A 677 -8.21 24.57 26.10
N SER A 678 -7.82 23.45 25.50
CA SER A 678 -8.00 23.20 24.08
C SER A 678 -9.41 22.68 23.80
N ARG A 679 -9.93 22.91 22.58
CA ARG A 679 -11.24 22.40 22.18
C ARG A 679 -11.32 20.86 22.27
N HIS A 680 -10.21 20.19 21.93
CA HIS A 680 -10.08 18.74 21.97
C HIS A 680 -10.09 18.18 23.40
N GLN A 681 -9.53 18.92 24.38
CA GLN A 681 -9.59 18.57 25.80
C GLN A 681 -11.03 18.67 26.35
N ASP A 682 -11.79 19.69 25.93
CA ASP A 682 -13.19 19.85 26.35
C ASP A 682 -14.10 18.74 25.78
N GLU A 683 -13.90 18.31 24.53
CA GLU A 683 -14.68 17.24 23.90
C GLU A 683 -14.36 15.84 24.48
N SER A 684 -13.10 15.58 24.87
CA SER A 684 -12.63 14.29 25.38
C SER A 684 -12.87 14.04 26.87
N SER A 685 -13.22 15.08 27.64
CA SER A 685 -13.52 15.05 29.09
C SER A 685 -14.62 14.05 29.52
N SER A 686 -15.31 13.42 28.57
CA SER A 686 -16.42 12.49 28.79
C SER A 686 -16.10 11.00 28.51
N SER A 687 -14.89 10.65 28.05
CA SER A 687 -14.68 9.38 27.31
C SER A 687 -13.64 8.38 27.85
N SER A 688 -12.78 8.72 28.83
CA SER A 688 -11.76 7.77 29.35
C SER A 688 -11.58 7.88 30.88
N ARG A 689 -11.52 6.75 31.59
CA ARG A 689 -11.37 6.66 33.07
C ARG A 689 -9.93 6.57 33.58
N ASP A 690 -8.92 6.50 32.70
CA ASP A 690 -7.57 6.10 33.13
C ASP A 690 -6.61 7.29 33.37
N VAL A 691 -6.80 8.43 32.70
CA VAL A 691 -5.92 9.62 32.81
C VAL A 691 -6.71 10.93 32.63
N SER A 692 -6.40 11.96 33.42
CA SER A 692 -6.91 13.34 33.29
C SER A 692 -6.73 13.89 31.87
N ALA A 693 -7.70 14.66 31.37
CA ALA A 693 -7.67 15.22 30.02
C ALA A 693 -6.54 16.26 29.87
N ALA A 694 -6.29 17.07 30.89
CA ALA A 694 -5.15 17.98 30.96
C ALA A 694 -3.80 17.27 30.87
N VAL A 695 -3.65 16.11 31.55
CA VAL A 695 -2.41 15.31 31.50
C VAL A 695 -2.19 14.72 30.10
N ARG A 696 -3.26 14.23 29.47
CA ARG A 696 -3.20 13.71 28.09
C ARG A 696 -2.80 14.81 27.10
N ASP A 697 -3.39 15.99 27.24
CA ASP A 697 -3.04 17.15 26.40
C ASP A 697 -1.56 17.53 26.51
N VAL A 698 -0.96 17.46 27.71
CA VAL A 698 0.49 17.69 27.90
C VAL A 698 1.35 16.69 27.12
N SER A 699 0.92 15.43 27.00
CA SER A 699 1.68 14.39 26.28
C SER A 699 1.51 14.40 24.76
N GLU A 700 0.47 15.07 24.24
CA GLU A 700 0.06 14.98 22.83
C GLU A 700 0.39 16.22 22.00
N ASN A 701 0.98 17.27 22.58
CA ASN A 701 1.27 18.53 21.88
C ASN A 701 2.69 19.07 22.12
N LEU A 702 3.06 20.06 21.31
CA LEU A 702 4.38 20.71 21.33
C LEU A 702 4.60 21.63 22.54
N ARG A 703 3.53 22.06 23.22
CA ARG A 703 3.58 23.14 24.22
C ARG A 703 4.45 22.75 25.41
N ALA A 704 4.32 21.52 25.88
CA ALA A 704 5.15 21.02 26.99
C ALA A 704 6.65 21.08 26.65
N ASN A 705 7.04 20.64 25.45
CA ASN A 705 8.43 20.66 25.03
C ASN A 705 8.97 22.09 24.89
N ILE A 706 8.18 23.00 24.30
CA ILE A 706 8.54 24.42 24.17
C ILE A 706 8.73 25.06 25.54
N TYR A 707 7.79 24.81 26.48
CA TYR A 707 7.92 25.29 27.85
C TYR A 707 9.22 24.80 28.51
N CYS A 708 9.54 23.52 28.37
CA CYS A 708 10.77 22.96 28.92
C CYS A 708 12.02 23.58 28.30
N ILE A 709 12.03 23.88 26.99
CA ILE A 709 13.13 24.60 26.35
C ILE A 709 13.28 26.00 26.97
N PHE A 710 12.19 26.74 27.18
CA PHE A 710 12.26 28.04 27.86
C PHE A 710 12.76 27.95 29.31
N CYS A 711 12.47 26.86 30.02
CA CYS A 711 13.07 26.62 31.34
C CYS A 711 14.58 26.44 31.28
N LYS A 712 15.13 25.88 30.18
CA LYS A 712 16.58 25.74 29.96
C LYS A 712 17.22 27.05 29.50
N LEU A 713 16.58 27.78 28.59
CA LEU A 713 17.07 29.08 28.09
C LEU A 713 17.00 30.18 29.15
N GLY A 714 16.03 30.09 30.05
CA GLY A 714 15.63 31.17 30.95
C GLY A 714 14.59 32.10 30.31
N PHE A 715 13.73 32.67 31.15
CA PHE A 715 12.69 33.63 30.74
C PHE A 715 13.17 35.09 30.72
N GLU A 716 14.44 35.33 31.06
CA GLU A 716 15.02 36.66 31.21
C GLU A 716 16.11 36.87 30.15
N ARG A 717 16.30 38.12 29.69
CA ARG A 717 17.35 38.53 28.73
C ARG A 717 17.22 37.92 27.32
N LEU A 718 16.00 37.59 26.90
CA LEU A 718 15.69 37.23 25.52
C LEU A 718 15.67 38.50 24.64
N SER A 719 16.57 38.59 23.67
CA SER A 719 16.70 39.77 22.79
C SER A 719 15.75 39.70 21.60
N GLY A 720 15.24 40.85 21.16
CA GLY A 720 14.50 40.98 19.88
C GLY A 720 13.03 40.58 19.91
N LEU A 721 12.45 40.30 21.09
CA LEU A 721 11.04 39.90 21.21
C LEU A 721 10.10 41.08 20.92
N SER A 722 9.07 40.83 20.09
CA SER A 722 7.97 41.77 19.89
C SER A 722 7.04 41.83 21.11
N ALA A 723 6.15 42.81 21.15
CA ALA A 723 5.12 42.88 22.19
C ALA A 723 4.19 41.64 22.18
N GLU A 724 3.87 41.12 21.00
CA GLU A 724 3.11 39.88 20.85
C GLU A 724 3.86 38.67 21.42
N ASP A 725 5.17 38.58 21.14
CA ASP A 725 6.04 37.53 21.69
C ASP A 725 6.11 37.60 23.22
N LEU A 726 6.18 38.80 23.80
CA LEU A 726 6.17 39.00 25.27
C LEU A 726 4.81 38.62 25.89
N VAL A 727 3.70 38.87 25.19
CA VAL A 727 2.36 38.44 25.61
C VAL A 727 2.28 36.91 25.66
N THR A 728 2.76 36.22 24.62
CA THR A 728 2.82 34.75 24.58
C THR A 728 3.78 34.20 25.63
N LEU A 729 4.97 34.80 25.79
CA LEU A 729 5.96 34.38 26.79
C LEU A 729 5.40 34.44 28.22
N GLY A 730 4.55 35.43 28.52
CA GLY A 730 3.84 35.52 29.81
C GLY A 730 2.96 34.30 30.09
N ILE A 731 2.35 33.71 29.05
CA ILE A 731 1.56 32.48 29.15
C ILE A 731 2.49 31.29 29.36
N ILE A 732 3.52 31.14 28.52
CA ILE A 732 4.47 30.02 28.61
C ILE A 732 5.12 29.97 29.99
N ARG A 733 5.53 31.10 30.55
CA ARG A 733 6.13 31.19 31.88
C ARG A 733 5.28 30.58 33.00
N ARG A 734 3.95 30.55 32.83
CA ARG A 734 2.99 30.00 33.79
C ARG A 734 2.27 28.76 33.25
N TYR A 735 2.80 28.12 32.20
CA TYR A 735 2.17 26.98 31.52
C TYR A 735 1.84 25.84 32.50
N LEU A 736 2.82 25.43 33.31
CA LEU A 736 2.60 24.33 34.26
C LEU A 736 1.60 24.71 35.36
N ASP A 737 1.62 25.96 35.84
CA ASP A 737 0.64 26.46 36.81
C ASP A 737 -0.79 26.35 36.25
N PHE A 738 -0.98 26.71 34.98
CA PHE A 738 -2.27 26.59 34.30
C PHE A 738 -2.71 25.14 34.13
N LYS A 739 -1.79 24.23 33.73
CA LYS A 739 -2.11 22.80 33.60
C LYS A 739 -2.46 22.14 34.92
N VAL A 740 -1.76 22.48 36.01
CA VAL A 740 -2.13 22.05 37.37
C VAL A 740 -3.53 22.56 37.74
N GLY A 741 -3.86 23.81 37.40
CA GLY A 741 -5.20 24.37 37.58
C GLY A 741 -6.29 23.61 36.82
N GLU A 742 -6.02 23.23 35.57
CA GLU A 742 -6.93 22.40 34.76
C GLU A 742 -7.18 21.03 35.39
N VAL A 743 -6.13 20.32 35.83
CA VAL A 743 -6.26 19.02 36.52
C VAL A 743 -7.12 19.15 37.78
N LEU A 744 -6.90 20.19 38.59
CA LEU A 744 -7.69 20.42 39.80
C LEU A 744 -9.16 20.71 39.50
N HIS A 745 -9.43 21.41 38.40
CA HIS A 745 -10.80 21.62 37.92
C HIS A 745 -11.44 20.30 37.48
N GLU A 746 -10.71 19.47 36.74
CA GLU A 746 -11.17 18.14 36.31
C GLU A 746 -11.51 17.24 37.52
N VAL A 747 -10.64 17.17 38.53
CA VAL A 747 -10.89 16.44 39.78
C VAL A 747 -12.16 16.95 40.49
N SER A 748 -12.34 18.28 40.54
CA SER A 748 -13.53 18.88 41.16
C SER A 748 -14.83 18.52 40.43
N VAL A 749 -14.78 18.45 39.10
CA VAL A 749 -15.91 18.06 38.26
C VAL A 749 -16.20 16.56 38.38
N GLU A 750 -15.17 15.73 38.42
CA GLU A 750 -15.29 14.27 38.59
C GLU A 750 -15.95 13.91 39.92
N LEU A 751 -15.46 14.47 41.03
CA LEU A 751 -16.05 14.27 42.37
C LEU A 751 -17.54 14.64 42.39
N TRP A 752 -17.93 15.74 41.73
CA TRP A 752 -19.32 16.13 41.62
C TRP A 752 -20.13 15.12 40.78
N ASN A 753 -19.63 14.71 39.63
CA ASN A 753 -20.30 13.75 38.74
C ASN A 753 -20.48 12.37 39.39
N GLU A 754 -19.54 11.94 40.24
CA GLU A 754 -19.62 10.69 41.00
C GLU A 754 -20.49 10.80 42.27
N GLY A 755 -20.98 11.99 42.61
CA GLY A 755 -21.72 12.24 43.83
C GLY A 755 -20.88 12.14 45.11
N ALA A 756 -19.54 12.23 44.98
CA ALA A 756 -18.61 12.23 46.10
C ALA A 756 -18.52 13.64 46.69
N THR A 757 -18.86 13.78 47.98
CA THR A 757 -18.74 15.06 48.70
C THR A 757 -17.40 15.10 49.45
N PRO A 758 -16.50 16.05 49.13
CA PRO A 758 -15.28 16.27 49.91
C PRO A 758 -15.62 16.62 51.37
N VAL A 759 -14.74 16.26 52.30
CA VAL A 759 -14.86 16.78 53.68
C VAL A 759 -14.58 18.29 53.69
N SER A 760 -15.08 19.02 54.70
CA SER A 760 -15.01 20.49 54.73
C SER A 760 -13.60 21.05 54.53
N SER A 761 -12.58 20.39 55.11
CA SER A 761 -11.17 20.76 54.92
C SER A 761 -10.73 20.68 53.45
N ASP A 762 -11.12 19.62 52.74
CA ASP A 762 -10.74 19.40 51.34
C ASP A 762 -11.53 20.32 50.41
N GLU A 763 -12.80 20.61 50.73
CA GLU A 763 -13.61 21.58 49.99
C GLU A 763 -13.02 23.01 50.10
N GLU A 764 -12.56 23.40 51.29
CA GLU A 764 -11.84 24.66 51.50
C GLU A 764 -10.50 24.68 50.74
N ALA A 765 -9.76 23.58 50.77
CA ALA A 765 -8.51 23.45 50.02
C ALA A 765 -8.72 23.57 48.50
N LEU A 766 -9.70 22.85 47.92
CA LEU A 766 -10.04 22.94 46.50
C LEU A 766 -10.47 24.36 46.10
N LYS A 767 -11.27 25.04 46.94
CA LYS A 767 -11.65 26.44 46.70
C LYS A 767 -10.44 27.39 46.76
N SER A 768 -9.52 27.16 47.70
CA SER A 768 -8.30 27.95 47.83
C SER A 768 -7.40 27.76 46.60
N LEU A 769 -7.15 26.51 46.20
CA LEU A 769 -6.34 26.18 45.02
C LEU A 769 -6.94 26.75 43.73
N ARG A 770 -8.26 26.68 43.56
CA ARG A 770 -8.93 27.30 42.41
C ARG A 770 -8.72 28.81 42.36
N ARG A 771 -8.81 29.50 43.51
CA ARG A 771 -8.50 30.94 43.59
C ARG A 771 -7.06 31.23 43.20
N VAL A 772 -6.09 30.45 43.67
CA VAL A 772 -4.68 30.63 43.30
C VAL A 772 -4.46 30.49 41.79
N SER A 773 -5.15 29.54 41.15
CA SER A 773 -5.12 29.37 39.70
C SER A 773 -5.74 30.57 38.95
N GLU A 774 -6.92 31.02 39.38
CA GLU A 774 -7.61 32.19 38.81
C GLU A 774 -6.78 33.48 39.00
N ASP A 775 -6.24 33.71 40.20
CA ASP A 775 -5.38 34.86 40.52
C ASP A 775 -4.09 34.83 39.68
N THR A 776 -3.53 33.65 39.42
CA THR A 776 -2.36 33.50 38.54
C THR A 776 -2.68 33.93 37.11
N ALA A 777 -3.81 33.47 36.56
CA ALA A 777 -4.24 33.88 35.22
C ALA A 777 -4.58 35.38 35.14
N GLU A 778 -5.16 35.96 36.20
CA GLU A 778 -5.44 37.39 36.29
C GLU A 778 -4.15 38.22 36.28
N ASN A 779 -3.15 37.80 37.05
CA ASN A 779 -1.84 38.44 37.09
C ASN A 779 -1.15 38.42 35.71
N VAL A 780 -1.22 37.28 35.00
CA VAL A 780 -0.69 37.18 33.62
C VAL A 780 -1.46 38.12 32.69
N ARG A 781 -2.79 38.16 32.77
CA ARG A 781 -3.61 39.07 31.96
C ARG A 781 -3.29 40.55 32.23
N SER A 782 -3.09 40.93 33.49
CA SER A 782 -2.68 42.29 33.87
C SER A 782 -1.30 42.65 33.29
N LEU A 783 -0.35 41.71 33.32
CA LEU A 783 0.96 41.87 32.69
C LEU A 783 0.83 42.05 31.17
N GLN A 784 0.01 41.23 30.51
CA GLN A 784 -0.24 41.33 29.07
C GLN A 784 -0.85 42.70 28.68
N GLN A 785 -1.82 43.19 29.45
CA GLN A 785 -2.41 44.52 29.26
C GLN A 785 -1.37 45.64 29.40
N SER A 786 -0.45 45.52 30.36
CA SER A 786 0.66 46.47 30.54
C SER A 786 1.62 46.47 29.34
N ILE A 787 1.92 45.30 28.78
CA ILE A 787 2.78 45.16 27.59
C ILE A 787 2.12 45.84 26.37
N VAL A 788 0.88 45.49 26.07
CA VAL A 788 0.12 46.06 24.94
C VAL A 788 -0.09 47.56 25.12
N GLY A 789 -0.36 48.01 26.36
CA GLY A 789 -0.51 49.41 26.70
C GLY A 789 0.76 50.23 26.45
N ARG A 790 1.93 49.67 26.77
CA ARG A 790 3.24 50.30 26.52
C ARG A 790 3.53 50.44 25.04
N GLN A 791 3.34 49.36 24.26
CA GLN A 791 3.51 49.38 22.81
C GLN A 791 2.62 50.46 22.17
N ARG A 792 1.34 50.51 22.55
CA ARG A 792 0.42 51.53 22.03
C ARG A 792 0.87 52.96 22.37
N GLN A 793 1.47 53.15 23.54
CA GLN A 793 1.99 54.46 23.93
C GLN A 793 3.25 54.84 23.14
N GLU A 794 4.12 53.87 22.83
CA GLU A 794 5.30 54.04 21.97
C GLU A 794 4.86 54.39 20.53
N GLU A 795 3.94 53.62 19.95
CA GLU A 795 3.37 53.89 18.61
C GLU A 795 2.75 55.29 18.52
N LEU A 796 2.00 55.71 19.54
CA LEU A 796 1.43 57.07 19.62
C LEU A 796 2.51 58.16 19.73
N GLN A 797 3.65 57.87 20.38
CA GLN A 797 4.76 58.81 20.48
C GLN A 797 5.50 58.93 19.15
N GLU A 798 5.76 57.81 18.49
CA GLU A 798 6.36 57.76 17.14
C GLU A 798 5.48 58.48 16.12
N GLU A 799 4.16 58.21 16.13
CA GLU A 799 3.20 58.90 15.27
C GLU A 799 3.23 60.41 15.51
N ARG A 800 3.28 60.87 16.77
CA ARG A 800 3.40 62.30 17.11
C ARG A 800 4.72 62.90 16.65
N LEU A 801 5.83 62.17 16.72
CA LEU A 801 7.13 62.62 16.22
C LEU A 801 7.11 62.76 14.70
N LEU A 802 6.54 61.78 13.99
CA LEU A 802 6.36 61.81 12.55
C LEU A 802 5.50 63.01 12.12
N TYR A 803 4.36 63.27 12.79
CA TYR A 803 3.55 64.46 12.50
C TYR A 803 4.30 65.78 12.75
N LYS A 804 5.14 65.84 13.79
CA LYS A 804 5.99 67.01 14.05
C LYS A 804 7.03 67.20 12.95
N GLU A 805 7.63 66.12 12.46
CA GLU A 805 8.60 66.14 11.38
C GLU A 805 7.97 66.57 10.05
N ILE A 806 6.79 66.04 9.71
CA ILE A 806 6.00 66.47 8.55
C ILE A 806 5.65 67.96 8.67
N GLY A 807 5.20 68.40 9.84
CA GLY A 807 4.89 69.80 10.12
C GLY A 807 6.12 70.73 9.99
N PHE A 808 7.27 70.29 10.50
CA PHE A 808 8.54 71.01 10.35
C PHE A 808 8.96 71.10 8.88
N THR A 809 8.87 70.01 8.14
CA THR A 809 9.17 69.95 6.70
C THR A 809 8.24 70.87 5.91
N HIS A 810 6.95 70.90 6.24
CA HIS A 810 5.99 71.81 5.62
C HIS A 810 6.33 73.27 5.91
N LYS A 811 6.68 73.60 7.16
CA LYS A 811 7.09 74.95 7.56
C LYS A 811 8.38 75.39 6.87
N GLN A 812 9.36 74.50 6.71
CA GLN A 812 10.57 74.76 5.93
C GLN A 812 10.24 75.03 4.45
N ARG A 813 9.32 74.27 3.86
CA ARG A 813 8.84 74.51 2.49
C ARG A 813 8.14 75.86 2.35
N GLU A 814 7.32 76.27 3.33
CA GLU A 814 6.68 77.59 3.35
C GLU A 814 7.70 78.73 3.44
N ILE A 815 8.68 78.61 4.34
CA ILE A 815 9.76 79.60 4.49
C ILE A 815 10.57 79.68 3.20
N ALA A 816 10.93 78.54 2.59
CA ALA A 816 11.62 78.51 1.30
C ALA A 816 10.78 79.14 0.18
N ALA A 817 9.47 78.89 0.13
CA ALA A 817 8.56 79.50 -0.84
C ALA A 817 8.39 81.02 -0.61
N GLU A 818 8.43 81.49 0.63
CA GLU A 818 8.36 82.91 0.98
C GLU A 818 9.70 83.63 0.70
N ALA A 819 10.82 83.00 1.02
CA ALA A 819 12.16 83.47 0.64
C ALA A 819 12.30 83.55 -0.89
N TRP A 820 11.80 82.54 -1.62
CA TRP A 820 11.73 82.54 -3.08
C TRP A 820 10.86 83.68 -3.62
N ARG A 821 9.64 83.86 -3.08
CA ARG A 821 8.76 84.99 -3.45
C ARG A 821 9.43 86.34 -3.20
N ASN A 822 10.10 86.50 -2.07
CA ASN A 822 10.87 87.71 -1.75
C ASN A 822 12.05 87.92 -2.70
N TYR A 823 12.79 86.87 -3.04
CA TYR A 823 13.87 86.92 -4.02
C TYR A 823 13.37 87.33 -5.41
N VAL A 824 12.26 86.73 -5.87
CA VAL A 824 11.60 87.10 -7.13
C VAL A 824 11.14 88.56 -7.08
N ALA A 825 10.50 89.01 -6.00
CA ALA A 825 10.07 90.40 -5.85
C ALA A 825 11.24 91.39 -5.85
N ARG A 826 12.38 91.03 -5.25
CA ARG A 826 13.62 91.84 -5.25
C ARG A 826 14.29 91.96 -6.61
N THR A 827 13.97 91.09 -7.57
CA THR A 827 14.56 91.09 -8.92
C THR A 827 13.59 91.60 -10.00
N SER A 828 12.28 91.55 -9.74
CA SER A 828 11.24 91.87 -10.74
C SER A 828 10.29 93.02 -10.36
N ASN A 829 10.31 93.51 -9.11
CA ASN A 829 9.49 94.66 -8.68
C ASN A 829 10.35 95.91 -8.42
N TYR A 830 10.21 96.93 -9.27
CA TYR A 830 11.05 98.14 -9.27
C TYR A 830 10.97 98.95 -7.95
N SER A 831 9.80 99.01 -7.29
CA SER A 831 9.66 99.75 -6.03
C SER A 831 10.41 99.06 -4.88
N VAL A 832 10.29 97.73 -4.79
CA VAL A 832 10.96 96.90 -3.77
C VAL A 832 12.48 96.90 -3.99
N LEU A 833 12.93 96.89 -5.24
CA LEU A 833 14.35 96.93 -5.62
C LEU A 833 15.01 98.27 -5.24
N LYS A 834 14.29 99.39 -5.39
CA LYS A 834 14.76 100.73 -5.01
C LYS A 834 14.91 100.89 -3.50
N GLU A 835 13.96 100.32 -2.73
CA GLU A 835 13.97 100.38 -1.26
C GLU A 835 15.05 99.47 -0.66
N PHE A 836 15.27 98.28 -1.25
CA PHE A 836 16.36 97.40 -0.85
C PHE A 836 17.74 98.00 -1.16
N LYS A 837 17.89 98.68 -2.31
CA LYS A 837 19.13 99.37 -2.67
C LYS A 837 19.46 100.51 -1.71
N ARG A 838 18.44 101.27 -1.26
CA ARG A 838 18.58 102.29 -0.21
C ARG A 838 19.06 101.69 1.13
N LEU A 839 18.46 100.58 1.56
CA LEU A 839 18.86 99.89 2.80
C LEU A 839 20.27 99.28 2.73
N GLN A 840 20.70 98.85 1.54
CA GLN A 840 22.06 98.34 1.32
C GLN A 840 23.09 99.48 1.36
N GLU A 841 22.75 100.65 0.83
CA GLU A 841 23.55 101.88 0.92
C GLU A 841 23.65 102.39 2.38
N GLU A 842 22.56 102.30 3.15
CA GLU A 842 22.54 102.62 4.59
C GLU A 842 23.41 101.64 5.43
N ARG A 843 23.41 100.34 5.12
CA ARG A 843 24.31 99.36 5.77
C ARG A 843 25.78 99.51 5.37
N SER A 844 26.08 100.10 4.21
CA SER A 844 27.46 100.27 3.70
C SER A 844 28.18 101.49 4.30
N THR A 845 27.48 102.36 5.02
CA THR A 845 27.99 103.64 5.54
C THR A 845 28.10 103.73 7.06
N GLY A 846 27.80 102.64 7.79
CA GLY A 846 28.04 102.51 9.22
C GLY A 846 28.96 101.33 9.53
N GLY A 847 29.99 101.55 10.34
CA GLY A 847 30.77 100.46 10.96
C GLY A 847 31.29 100.87 12.34
N PRO A 848 31.82 99.94 13.17
CA PRO A 848 31.45 98.54 13.34
C PRO A 848 31.12 98.23 14.81
N ASP A 849 29.91 97.75 15.10
CA ASP A 849 29.64 96.91 16.28
C ASP A 849 28.31 96.19 16.07
N ALA A 850 28.38 95.01 15.45
CA ALA A 850 27.31 94.04 15.45
C ALA A 850 27.97 92.65 15.59
N PRO A 851 27.47 91.78 16.48
CA PRO A 851 27.86 90.38 16.44
C PRO A 851 27.43 89.80 15.09
N SER A 852 28.39 89.18 14.42
CA SER A 852 28.27 88.24 13.30
C SER A 852 26.87 87.68 13.04
N GLU A 853 26.29 88.04 11.88
CA GLU A 853 25.29 87.20 11.20
C GLU A 853 25.93 85.83 10.93
N PRO A 854 25.27 84.70 11.23
CA PRO A 854 25.74 83.41 10.76
C PRO A 854 25.56 83.35 9.24
N ALA A 855 26.62 82.91 8.57
CA ALA A 855 26.67 82.67 7.14
C ALA A 855 25.49 81.80 6.68
N LEU A 856 24.77 82.28 5.67
CA LEU A 856 24.01 81.42 4.78
C LEU A 856 25.01 80.56 4.01
N GLU A 857 25.35 79.40 4.57
CA GLU A 857 25.89 78.31 3.78
C GLU A 857 24.82 77.91 2.75
N GLY A 858 25.22 77.91 1.49
CA GLY A 858 24.43 77.30 0.41
C GLY A 858 24.23 75.81 0.67
N PRO A 859 23.32 75.17 -0.07
CA PRO A 859 23.02 73.76 0.16
C PRO A 859 24.26 72.92 -0.18
N GLU A 860 24.99 72.46 0.84
CA GLU A 860 25.85 71.30 0.70
C GLU A 860 24.97 70.10 0.43
N THR A 861 24.98 69.65 -0.82
CA THR A 861 24.65 68.29 -1.19
C THR A 861 25.63 67.37 -0.47
N GLN A 862 25.27 66.89 0.72
CA GLN A 862 25.85 65.68 1.26
C GLN A 862 25.13 64.50 0.60
N ASP A 863 25.80 63.94 -0.41
CA ASP A 863 25.63 62.57 -0.83
C ASP A 863 25.85 61.66 0.40
N THR A 864 24.79 61.30 1.09
CA THR A 864 24.77 60.06 1.87
C THR A 864 24.73 58.92 0.87
N VAL A 865 25.92 58.44 0.53
CA VAL A 865 26.11 57.09 0.01
C VAL A 865 25.51 56.13 1.03
N SER A 866 24.62 55.31 0.51
CA SER A 866 24.02 54.11 1.08
C SER A 866 25.01 53.25 1.86
N ASP A 867 24.66 52.93 3.10
CA ASP A 867 24.80 51.55 3.58
C ASP A 867 23.37 51.00 3.70
N GLN A 868 23.05 50.08 2.78
CA GLN A 868 22.11 48.99 2.97
C GLN A 868 22.93 47.73 3.21
#